data_AF-A0A3B8J4K9-F1
#
_entry.id   AF-A0A3B8J4K9-F1
#
_cell.length_a   1.000
_cell.length_b   1.000
_cell.length_c   1.000
_cell.angle_alpha   90.00
_cell.angle_beta   90.00
_cell.angle_gamma   90.00
#
_symmetry.space_group_name_H-M   'P 1'
#
loop_
_entity.id
_entity.type
_entity.pdbx_description
1 polymer ?
#
loop_
_entity_poly.entity_id
_entity_poly.type
_entity_poly.pdbx_seq_one_letter_code
_entity_poly.pdbx_strand_id
1 'polypeptide(L)'
;MIARSGQVFQPAFPASGQLQELPDTQWQVVLGTQIQGLPDVQPSAPSLDQSSGTSFSQSLGMAYDFETSEMKYINFFLKDVKLSKNQITNLYYGTAKMDIGYDTPVDVRIKDADFEEGGGYAHDLLTKGKVYITEPAGLSSIGLTLMSLNVSPENRTAKVSGYIKSTKEGQNLVGDLFVLEFEDAELKPGEIVITEGLPQIRYEQFLFKSLNHITILLRPAQQWDKRLLSMSGNSVFMKSHLETLNNEGLEFNMSTMSFDIQGRMSAVFTATKEQCLQLLVPGGAGLRVRQAGLQYVNGELKPGGYLIGKLVLPFEKATAEGELVPGLYAGGHPAHSEMDDLADGSGGLTDRQRSAAGDMLVHYGEIVQQNSLLILPGSFTLQDKCASIPIEIRDWNGEGFVVESSTMDSVRVTNRNIDEGQFIDHNKYDYKQRNQAVIVTPTTVSVDLDRNDSLPGQDGSQDQNGYGEILTPKEVGKPFWVGIVINDGKLALPSSYLQQADGGTIEFSLSEGEMIYDLNGFSYQTYLYSSDPEGVPARFGESLGGFKDVRIKDCLLDMYANRVNFEINARVRIDLFYHEWMEAKLFTDEKEGFICSAAPTLIEDSLAKGIDVKIDGGYFEKEGLRIGGQVIIPEPGTTGYEIGSKDPLAFTNMIVPADLEKIRVQSGTNIYASVPLDKPVAINFQGFPMEVRGFDIKYTGPKNPQPGSGQRTDWAEFNLHGATQLSDNIALSDESTDSLVVKCADKEAIPTVLYDKSYSVLNHSFDG
;
A
#
# COMPACT_ATOMS: atom_id res chain seq x y z
N MET A 1 14.58 12.32 43.20
CA MET A 1 13.72 13.39 43.74
C MET A 1 13.62 14.48 42.69
N ILE A 2 12.43 15.01 42.47
CA ILE A 2 11.85 15.46 41.20
C ILE A 2 12.43 16.76 40.63
N ALA A 3 12.64 16.79 39.31
CA ALA A 3 12.30 17.92 38.42
C ALA A 3 12.04 17.38 37.00
N ARG A 4 10.81 16.91 36.74
CA ARG A 4 10.27 16.76 35.38
C ARG A 4 9.95 18.17 34.90
N SER A 5 10.81 18.77 34.09
CA SER A 5 10.44 19.93 33.27
C SER A 5 9.90 19.42 31.96
N GLY A 6 8.57 19.38 31.85
CA GLY A 6 7.90 19.30 30.56
C GLY A 6 8.21 20.57 29.78
N GLN A 7 9.09 20.44 28.80
CA GLN A 7 9.11 21.32 27.64
C GLN A 7 9.09 20.41 26.42
N VAL A 8 7.87 20.15 25.96
CA VAL A 8 7.65 19.72 24.58
C VAL A 8 8.16 20.87 23.72
N PHE A 9 9.27 20.65 23.03
CA PHE A 9 9.64 21.52 21.92
C PHE A 9 8.54 21.38 20.86
N GLN A 10 7.72 22.41 20.72
CA GLN A 10 6.87 22.56 19.53
C GLN A 10 7.80 22.62 18.32
N PRO A 11 7.72 21.70 17.34
CA PRO A 11 8.25 21.99 16.03
C PRO A 11 7.54 23.25 15.52
N ALA A 12 8.31 24.29 15.23
CA ALA A 12 7.80 25.45 14.54
C ALA A 12 7.32 25.00 13.16
N PHE A 13 6.01 24.80 13.02
CA PHE A 13 5.36 24.70 11.73
C PHE A 13 5.72 25.97 10.93
N PRO A 14 6.35 25.87 9.75
CA PRO A 14 6.24 26.95 8.80
C PRO A 14 4.78 27.05 8.41
N ALA A 15 4.09 28.04 8.99
CA ALA A 15 2.80 28.48 8.55
C ALA A 15 2.88 28.77 7.05
N SER A 16 2.00 28.12 6.28
CA SER A 16 1.55 28.57 4.96
C SER A 16 2.65 28.99 4.00
N GLY A 17 3.20 28.02 3.26
CA GLY A 17 3.67 28.30 1.90
C GLY A 17 2.49 28.85 1.10
N GLN A 18 2.52 30.15 0.83
CA GLN A 18 1.50 30.88 0.10
C GLN A 18 1.19 30.17 -1.23
N LEU A 19 -0.03 29.64 -1.33
CA LEU A 19 -0.68 29.41 -2.62
C LEU A 19 -0.72 30.77 -3.32
N GLN A 20 0.12 30.91 -4.34
CA GLN A 20 0.09 32.05 -5.23
C GLN A 20 -1.29 32.10 -5.87
N GLU A 21 -1.99 33.20 -5.61
CA GLU A 21 -3.33 33.52 -6.09
C GLU A 21 -3.42 33.33 -7.62
N LEU A 22 -4.15 32.31 -8.05
CA LEU A 22 -4.78 32.28 -9.37
C LEU A 22 -6.09 33.08 -9.26
N PRO A 23 -6.41 33.95 -10.23
CA PRO A 23 -7.40 35.00 -10.04
C PRO A 23 -8.83 34.45 -9.85
N ASP A 24 -9.52 35.05 -8.90
CA ASP A 24 -10.95 34.89 -8.62
C ASP A 24 -11.81 34.93 -9.89
N THR A 25 -12.23 33.77 -10.39
CA THR A 25 -13.50 33.69 -11.13
C THR A 25 -14.63 33.54 -10.13
N GLN A 26 -15.17 34.69 -9.72
CA GLN A 26 -16.44 34.81 -9.04
C GLN A 26 -17.53 34.04 -9.79
N TRP A 27 -18.10 33.01 -9.17
CA TRP A 27 -19.43 32.53 -9.55
C TRP A 27 -20.46 33.56 -9.09
N GLN A 28 -20.66 34.60 -9.90
CA GLN A 28 -21.84 35.44 -9.81
C GLN A 28 -23.05 34.65 -10.31
N VAL A 29 -24.00 34.45 -9.41
CA VAL A 29 -25.39 34.11 -9.77
C VAL A 29 -25.96 35.31 -10.53
N VAL A 30 -26.03 35.22 -11.85
CA VAL A 30 -26.73 36.19 -12.69
C VAL A 30 -28.14 35.66 -12.97
N LEU A 31 -29.11 36.21 -12.23
CA LEU A 31 -30.52 36.14 -12.58
C LEU A 31 -30.77 37.00 -13.84
N GLY A 32 -31.30 36.36 -14.89
CA GLY A 32 -32.09 37.02 -15.94
C GLY A 32 -31.32 37.60 -17.13
N THR A 33 -31.27 36.84 -18.22
CA THR A 33 -31.46 37.43 -19.56
C THR A 33 -32.11 36.41 -20.49
N GLN A 34 -33.23 36.79 -21.07
CA GLN A 34 -34.01 36.01 -22.04
C GLN A 34 -33.20 35.79 -23.31
N ILE A 35 -33.18 34.55 -23.82
CA ILE A 35 -32.89 34.27 -25.23
C ILE A 35 -34.21 33.85 -25.87
N GLN A 36 -34.80 34.78 -26.62
CA GLN A 36 -35.86 34.51 -27.59
C GLN A 36 -35.25 33.87 -28.84
N GLY A 37 -35.92 32.82 -29.34
CA GLY A 37 -35.97 32.52 -30.77
C GLY A 37 -35.13 31.33 -31.23
N LEU A 38 -35.77 30.17 -31.39
CA LEU A 38 -35.81 29.31 -32.59
C LEU A 38 -36.73 28.10 -32.28
N PRO A 39 -37.38 27.51 -33.29
CA PRO A 39 -38.83 27.25 -33.30
C PRO A 39 -39.20 25.85 -32.79
N ASP A 40 -40.45 25.74 -32.34
CA ASP A 40 -41.14 24.48 -32.05
C ASP A 40 -41.03 23.52 -33.24
N VAL A 41 -40.22 22.46 -33.07
CA VAL A 41 -40.22 21.31 -33.97
C VAL A 41 -41.25 20.32 -33.44
N GLN A 42 -42.46 20.41 -34.00
CA GLN A 42 -43.48 19.37 -33.88
C GLN A 42 -42.93 18.03 -34.38
N PRO A 43 -43.21 16.90 -33.69
CA PRO A 43 -43.04 15.58 -34.30
C PRO A 43 -44.00 15.45 -35.48
N SER A 44 -43.42 15.34 -36.67
CA SER A 44 -44.09 15.07 -37.93
C SER A 44 -44.81 13.72 -37.88
N ALA A 45 -46.15 13.77 -37.85
CA ALA A 45 -47.02 12.64 -38.12
C ALA A 45 -46.93 12.26 -39.61
N PRO A 46 -46.79 10.98 -39.98
CA PRO A 46 -46.97 10.55 -41.35
C PRO A 46 -48.44 10.72 -41.76
N SER A 47 -48.66 11.52 -42.80
CA SER A 47 -49.94 11.70 -43.47
C SER A 47 -50.39 10.38 -44.11
N LEU A 48 -51.45 9.79 -43.59
CA LEU A 48 -52.24 8.77 -44.27
C LEU A 48 -53.48 9.43 -44.89
N ASP A 49 -53.64 9.20 -46.19
CA ASP A 49 -54.69 9.71 -47.06
C ASP A 49 -56.09 9.76 -46.44
N GLN A 50 -56.72 10.92 -46.55
CA GLN A 50 -58.17 11.05 -46.46
C GLN A 50 -58.79 10.40 -47.70
N SER A 51 -59.27 9.16 -47.56
CA SER A 51 -60.38 8.68 -48.36
C SER A 51 -61.47 8.13 -47.43
N SER A 52 -62.57 8.88 -47.38
CA SER A 52 -63.94 8.47 -47.02
C SER A 52 -64.11 7.27 -46.06
N GLY A 53 -64.32 7.56 -44.78
CA GLY A 53 -64.89 6.63 -43.80
C GLY A 53 -65.87 7.37 -42.91
N THR A 54 -67.15 7.17 -43.16
CA THR A 54 -68.30 7.76 -42.45
C THR A 54 -68.22 7.62 -40.93
N SER A 55 -68.42 8.74 -40.23
CA SER A 55 -68.76 8.81 -38.81
C SER A 55 -70.03 8.01 -38.52
N PHE A 56 -69.93 6.98 -37.67
CA PHE A 56 -71.07 6.35 -37.02
C PHE A 56 -71.04 6.69 -35.53
N SER A 57 -71.60 7.85 -35.18
CA SER A 57 -72.22 8.05 -33.88
C SER A 57 -73.72 7.84 -34.07
N GLN A 58 -74.22 6.67 -33.65
CA GLN A 58 -75.64 6.50 -33.31
C GLN A 58 -75.84 5.23 -32.49
N SER A 59 -76.30 5.44 -31.26
CA SER A 59 -76.89 4.43 -30.39
C SER A 59 -78.13 3.82 -31.03
N LEU A 60 -78.05 2.55 -31.40
CA LEU A 60 -79.15 1.61 -31.65
C LEU A 60 -78.59 0.24 -31.28
N GLY A 61 -79.33 -0.58 -30.53
CA GLY A 61 -78.84 -1.86 -30.01
C GLY A 61 -78.31 -2.76 -31.14
N MET A 62 -76.99 -2.85 -31.28
CA MET A 62 -76.36 -3.83 -32.16
C MET A 62 -76.49 -5.18 -31.46
N ALA A 63 -77.24 -6.09 -32.05
CA ALA A 63 -77.14 -7.50 -31.72
C ALA A 63 -75.72 -7.94 -32.11
N TYR A 64 -74.93 -8.37 -31.13
CA TYR A 64 -73.64 -8.99 -31.40
C TYR A 64 -73.89 -10.37 -32.02
N ASP A 65 -73.03 -10.79 -32.95
CA ASP A 65 -73.16 -12.11 -33.59
C ASP A 65 -72.78 -13.23 -32.62
N PHE A 66 -71.97 -12.92 -31.61
CA PHE A 66 -71.60 -13.83 -30.54
C PHE A 66 -71.33 -13.08 -29.23
N GLU A 67 -71.89 -13.58 -28.13
CA GLU A 67 -71.67 -13.07 -26.78
C GLU A 67 -71.38 -14.25 -25.84
N THR A 68 -70.34 -14.11 -25.02
CA THR A 68 -70.04 -15.07 -23.95
C THR A 68 -69.54 -14.34 -22.71
N SER A 69 -69.85 -14.88 -21.53
CA SER A 69 -69.38 -14.32 -20.26
C SER A 69 -67.89 -14.50 -20.08
N GLU A 70 -67.32 -15.57 -20.63
CA GLU A 70 -65.91 -15.93 -20.46
C GLU A 70 -65.37 -16.70 -21.68
N MET A 71 -64.21 -16.26 -22.17
CA MET A 71 -63.45 -16.94 -23.21
C MET A 71 -62.00 -17.09 -22.75
N LYS A 72 -61.48 -18.31 -22.79
CA LYS A 72 -60.08 -18.59 -22.50
C LYS A 72 -59.22 -18.32 -23.71
N TYR A 73 -58.00 -17.87 -23.45
CA TYR A 73 -57.02 -17.62 -24.46
C TYR A 73 -55.61 -17.86 -23.88
N ILE A 74 -54.80 -18.76 -24.46
CA ILE A 74 -53.51 -19.20 -23.90
C ILE A 74 -53.64 -19.47 -22.39
N ASN A 75 -53.19 -18.52 -21.56
CA ASN A 75 -53.16 -18.57 -20.10
C ASN A 75 -54.02 -17.48 -19.45
N PHE A 76 -54.76 -16.69 -20.23
CA PHE A 76 -55.59 -15.57 -19.78
C PHE A 76 -57.08 -15.85 -19.99
N PHE A 77 -57.90 -15.07 -19.30
CA PHE A 77 -59.35 -15.07 -19.45
C PHE A 77 -59.81 -13.72 -20.00
N LEU A 78 -60.69 -13.76 -21.00
CA LEU A 78 -61.43 -12.63 -21.53
C LEU A 78 -62.85 -12.71 -20.96
N LYS A 79 -63.33 -11.65 -20.34
CA LYS A 79 -64.66 -11.53 -19.74
C LYS A 79 -65.51 -10.56 -20.56
N ASP A 80 -66.83 -10.68 -20.46
CA ASP A 80 -67.80 -9.81 -21.15
C ASP A 80 -67.51 -9.71 -22.67
N VAL A 81 -67.26 -10.84 -23.31
CA VAL A 81 -66.80 -10.90 -24.71
C VAL A 81 -67.97 -10.67 -25.65
N LYS A 82 -67.82 -9.67 -26.52
CA LYS A 82 -68.85 -9.26 -27.49
C LYS A 82 -68.22 -9.15 -28.87
N LEU A 83 -68.64 -10.03 -29.78
CA LEU A 83 -68.05 -10.18 -31.10
C LEU A 83 -69.08 -9.94 -32.21
N SER A 84 -68.65 -9.26 -33.26
CA SER A 84 -69.37 -9.07 -34.51
C SER A 84 -68.58 -9.74 -35.63
N LYS A 85 -69.29 -10.39 -36.54
CA LYS A 85 -68.72 -11.14 -37.65
C LYS A 85 -68.46 -10.20 -38.82
N ASN A 86 -67.24 -10.21 -39.33
CA ASN A 86 -66.92 -9.57 -40.60
C ASN A 86 -67.46 -10.43 -41.75
N GLN A 87 -68.44 -9.89 -42.48
CA GLN A 87 -69.14 -10.59 -43.57
C GLN A 87 -68.22 -10.92 -44.77
N ILE A 88 -67.05 -10.28 -44.88
CA ILE A 88 -66.09 -10.49 -45.97
C ILE A 88 -65.07 -11.58 -45.61
N THR A 89 -64.49 -11.51 -44.41
CA THR A 89 -63.41 -12.44 -43.99
C THR A 89 -63.92 -13.64 -43.20
N ASN A 90 -65.18 -13.64 -42.79
CA ASN A 90 -65.78 -14.55 -41.80
C ASN A 90 -65.11 -14.55 -40.40
N LEU A 91 -64.13 -13.67 -40.16
CA LEU A 91 -63.48 -13.50 -38.86
C LEU A 91 -64.25 -12.52 -37.98
N TYR A 92 -64.06 -12.63 -36.67
CA TYR A 92 -64.75 -11.80 -35.69
C TYR A 92 -63.90 -10.61 -35.23
N TYR A 93 -64.57 -9.52 -34.89
CA TYR A 93 -63.98 -8.36 -34.23
C TYR A 93 -64.88 -7.92 -33.08
N GLY A 94 -64.33 -7.27 -32.06
CA GLY A 94 -65.16 -6.86 -30.94
C GLY A 94 -64.38 -6.37 -29.73
N THR A 95 -65.02 -6.47 -28.58
CA THR A 95 -64.51 -5.97 -27.30
C THR A 95 -64.59 -7.05 -26.22
N ALA A 96 -63.66 -7.00 -25.29
CA ALA A 96 -63.68 -7.84 -24.09
C ALA A 96 -62.96 -7.14 -22.94
N LYS A 97 -63.01 -7.75 -21.77
CA LYS A 97 -62.21 -7.38 -20.59
C LYS A 97 -61.19 -8.45 -20.31
N MET A 98 -59.91 -8.16 -20.45
CA MET A 98 -58.83 -9.12 -20.23
C MET A 98 -58.42 -9.15 -18.76
N ASP A 99 -58.52 -10.33 -18.15
CA ASP A 99 -57.96 -10.60 -16.83
C ASP A 99 -56.46 -10.90 -16.98
N ILE A 100 -55.64 -9.87 -16.80
CA ILE A 100 -54.17 -10.00 -16.80
C ILE A 100 -53.64 -10.43 -15.42
N GLY A 101 -54.50 -10.76 -14.46
CA GLY A 101 -54.10 -11.03 -13.08
C GLY A 101 -53.88 -9.77 -12.23
N TYR A 102 -54.41 -8.61 -12.64
CA TYR A 102 -54.57 -7.40 -11.81
C TYR A 102 -55.96 -7.40 -11.12
N ASP A 103 -56.18 -6.53 -10.14
CA ASP A 103 -57.45 -6.47 -9.39
C ASP A 103 -58.66 -6.13 -10.29
N THR A 104 -58.44 -5.32 -11.33
CA THR A 104 -59.47 -4.98 -12.33
C THR A 104 -59.07 -5.46 -13.72
N PRO A 105 -59.96 -6.14 -14.47
CA PRO A 105 -59.70 -6.47 -15.87
C PRO A 105 -59.44 -5.22 -16.73
N VAL A 106 -58.64 -5.37 -17.77
CA VAL A 106 -58.29 -4.30 -18.72
C VAL A 106 -59.23 -4.36 -19.93
N ASP A 107 -59.82 -3.24 -20.33
CA ASP A 107 -60.65 -3.18 -21.55
C ASP A 107 -59.78 -3.38 -22.79
N VAL A 108 -60.15 -4.35 -23.64
CA VAL A 108 -59.40 -4.74 -24.84
C VAL A 108 -60.30 -4.82 -26.07
N ARG A 109 -59.68 -4.68 -27.24
CA ARG A 109 -60.29 -4.98 -28.54
C ARG A 109 -59.75 -6.29 -29.09
N ILE A 110 -60.60 -6.94 -29.86
CA ILE A 110 -60.32 -8.20 -30.55
C ILE A 110 -60.46 -7.94 -32.04
N LYS A 111 -59.47 -8.37 -32.83
CA LYS A 111 -59.48 -8.29 -34.29
C LYS A 111 -59.09 -9.62 -34.92
N ASP A 112 -59.69 -9.92 -36.06
CA ASP A 112 -59.38 -11.09 -36.90
C ASP A 112 -59.49 -12.42 -36.12
N ALA A 113 -60.48 -12.49 -35.22
CA ALA A 113 -60.66 -13.60 -34.31
C ALA A 113 -61.37 -14.82 -34.93
N ASP A 114 -60.92 -15.99 -34.50
CA ASP A 114 -61.57 -17.28 -34.69
C ASP A 114 -61.54 -18.03 -33.36
N PHE A 115 -62.57 -18.80 -33.06
CA PHE A 115 -62.74 -19.43 -31.75
C PHE A 115 -63.51 -20.75 -31.84
N GLU A 116 -63.23 -21.63 -30.89
CA GLU A 116 -63.97 -22.87 -30.70
C GLU A 116 -65.03 -22.65 -29.60
N GLU A 117 -66.30 -22.84 -29.96
CA GLU A 117 -67.39 -22.82 -29.00
C GLU A 117 -67.26 -24.02 -28.06
N GLY A 118 -67.12 -23.74 -26.77
CA GLY A 118 -66.79 -24.71 -25.75
C GLY A 118 -67.95 -25.62 -25.35
N GLY A 119 -68.90 -25.94 -26.25
CA GLY A 119 -70.18 -26.60 -25.98
C GLY A 119 -70.17 -27.57 -24.78
N GLY A 120 -70.61 -27.09 -23.61
CA GLY A 120 -70.71 -27.87 -22.36
C GLY A 120 -69.39 -28.16 -21.62
N TYR A 121 -68.23 -27.82 -22.18
CA TYR A 121 -66.95 -27.66 -21.47
C TYR A 121 -66.82 -26.23 -20.91
N ALA A 122 -66.00 -26.05 -19.88
CA ALA A 122 -66.15 -24.91 -18.96
C ALA A 122 -65.88 -23.50 -19.56
N HIS A 123 -65.35 -23.36 -20.79
CA HIS A 123 -65.02 -22.05 -21.40
C HIS A 123 -64.92 -22.13 -22.93
N ASP A 124 -65.28 -21.06 -23.65
CA ASP A 124 -64.96 -20.87 -25.08
C ASP A 124 -63.46 -20.61 -25.29
N LEU A 125 -62.88 -21.02 -26.43
CA LEU A 125 -61.43 -20.90 -26.67
C LEU A 125 -61.10 -20.03 -27.88
N LEU A 126 -60.39 -18.93 -27.68
CA LEU A 126 -59.87 -18.09 -28.77
C LEU A 126 -58.66 -18.77 -29.42
N THR A 127 -58.81 -19.21 -30.67
CA THR A 127 -57.78 -19.97 -31.41
C THR A 127 -57.02 -19.13 -32.43
N LYS A 128 -57.60 -18.00 -32.88
CA LYS A 128 -56.94 -17.03 -33.78
C LYS A 128 -57.31 -15.58 -33.42
N GLY A 129 -56.48 -14.64 -33.84
CA GLY A 129 -56.74 -13.19 -33.77
C GLY A 129 -55.68 -12.41 -33.01
N LYS A 130 -55.97 -11.12 -32.79
CA LYS A 130 -55.15 -10.22 -31.98
C LYS A 130 -56.01 -9.52 -30.94
N VAL A 131 -55.60 -9.61 -29.69
CA VAL A 131 -56.14 -8.86 -28.56
C VAL A 131 -55.20 -7.69 -28.25
N TYR A 132 -55.74 -6.48 -28.19
CA TYR A 132 -54.97 -5.25 -28.05
C TYR A 132 -55.75 -4.12 -27.37
N ILE A 133 -55.04 -3.12 -26.83
CA ILE A 133 -55.64 -1.88 -26.30
C ILE A 133 -55.55 -0.77 -27.36
N THR A 134 -56.54 0.13 -27.38
CA THR A 134 -56.55 1.30 -28.28
C THR A 134 -56.18 2.61 -27.59
N GLU A 135 -56.26 2.64 -26.27
CA GLU A 135 -55.92 3.79 -25.43
C GLU A 135 -55.07 3.28 -24.25
N PRO A 136 -54.19 4.12 -23.67
CA PRO A 136 -53.39 3.72 -22.52
C PRO A 136 -54.26 3.28 -21.34
N ALA A 137 -53.95 2.12 -20.76
CA ALA A 137 -54.66 1.56 -19.62
C ALA A 137 -53.87 1.78 -18.32
N GLY A 138 -54.42 2.57 -17.40
CA GLY A 138 -53.80 2.88 -16.12
C GLY A 138 -54.18 1.88 -15.02
N LEU A 139 -53.17 1.28 -14.38
CA LEU A 139 -53.28 0.47 -13.17
C LEU A 139 -52.79 1.31 -11.98
N SER A 140 -53.63 2.27 -11.58
CA SER A 140 -53.26 3.36 -10.68
C SER A 140 -52.78 2.91 -9.30
N SER A 141 -53.30 1.79 -8.77
CA SER A 141 -52.92 1.29 -7.44
C SER A 141 -51.44 0.87 -7.34
N ILE A 142 -50.78 0.62 -8.47
CA ILE A 142 -49.36 0.25 -8.55
C ILE A 142 -48.55 1.20 -9.44
N GLY A 143 -49.17 2.28 -9.94
CA GLY A 143 -48.48 3.29 -10.76
C GLY A 143 -48.08 2.83 -12.16
N LEU A 144 -48.65 1.73 -12.66
CA LEU A 144 -48.37 1.15 -13.98
C LEU A 144 -49.31 1.73 -15.04
N THR A 145 -48.78 2.05 -16.22
CA THR A 145 -49.56 2.45 -17.40
C THR A 145 -49.17 1.58 -18.59
N LEU A 146 -50.13 0.85 -19.14
CA LEU A 146 -49.94 0.06 -20.34
C LEU A 146 -50.18 0.94 -21.56
N MET A 147 -49.19 1.06 -22.43
CA MET A 147 -49.26 1.85 -23.65
C MET A 147 -49.66 1.00 -24.86
N SER A 148 -49.24 -0.26 -24.88
CA SER A 148 -49.64 -1.23 -25.88
C SER A 148 -49.85 -2.60 -25.26
N LEU A 149 -50.71 -3.38 -25.88
CA LEU A 149 -50.95 -4.78 -25.56
C LEU A 149 -51.07 -5.52 -26.88
N ASN A 150 -50.30 -6.59 -27.05
CA ASN A 150 -50.32 -7.40 -28.25
C ASN A 150 -50.30 -8.88 -27.89
N VAL A 151 -51.47 -9.48 -28.03
CA VAL A 151 -51.72 -10.83 -27.55
C VAL A 151 -52.31 -11.63 -28.71
N SER A 152 -51.64 -12.70 -29.16
CA SER A 152 -52.02 -13.48 -30.35
C SER A 152 -51.94 -15.01 -30.13
N PRO A 153 -53.04 -15.77 -30.31
CA PRO A 153 -53.08 -17.22 -30.08
C PRO A 153 -52.25 -18.01 -31.06
N GLU A 154 -52.32 -17.58 -32.31
CA GLU A 154 -51.67 -18.23 -33.44
C GLU A 154 -50.14 -18.24 -33.26
N ASN A 155 -49.59 -17.14 -32.75
CA ASN A 155 -48.16 -17.00 -32.49
C ASN A 155 -47.75 -17.40 -31.06
N ARG A 156 -48.72 -17.73 -30.19
CA ARG A 156 -48.53 -17.99 -28.76
C ARG A 156 -47.77 -16.87 -28.03
N THR A 157 -48.00 -15.62 -28.43
CA THR A 157 -47.31 -14.44 -27.87
C THR A 157 -48.25 -13.61 -27.02
N ALA A 158 -47.76 -13.14 -25.87
CA ALA A 158 -48.40 -12.12 -25.06
C ALA A 158 -47.35 -11.06 -24.72
N LYS A 159 -47.41 -9.92 -25.40
CA LYS A 159 -46.45 -8.83 -25.28
C LYS A 159 -47.13 -7.54 -24.83
N VAL A 160 -46.43 -6.74 -24.05
CA VAL A 160 -46.96 -5.50 -23.48
C VAL A 160 -45.84 -4.45 -23.43
N SER A 161 -46.17 -3.21 -23.79
CA SER A 161 -45.29 -2.05 -23.61
C SER A 161 -45.95 -1.04 -22.70
N GLY A 162 -45.17 -0.32 -21.92
CA GLY A 162 -45.68 0.63 -20.95
C GLY A 162 -44.60 1.20 -20.05
N TYR A 163 -45.05 1.83 -18.98
CA TYR A 163 -44.15 2.35 -17.95
C TYR A 163 -44.76 2.21 -16.57
N ILE A 164 -43.91 2.13 -15.54
CA ILE A 164 -44.30 2.16 -14.15
C ILE A 164 -43.55 3.27 -13.41
N LYS A 165 -44.27 4.01 -12.57
CA LYS A 165 -43.75 5.09 -11.73
C LYS A 165 -44.26 4.95 -10.30
N SER A 166 -43.65 5.67 -9.36
CA SER A 166 -44.15 5.70 -7.98
C SER A 166 -45.61 6.17 -7.92
N THR A 167 -46.39 5.57 -7.02
CA THR A 167 -47.76 6.02 -6.72
C THR A 167 -47.78 7.29 -5.87
N LYS A 168 -46.64 7.67 -5.30
CA LYS A 168 -46.45 8.92 -4.55
C LYS A 168 -45.83 9.98 -5.46
N GLU A 169 -46.51 11.12 -5.56
CA GLU A 169 -46.03 12.24 -6.36
C GLU A 169 -44.69 12.76 -5.83
N GLY A 170 -43.77 13.07 -6.76
CA GLY A 170 -42.42 13.56 -6.43
C GLY A 170 -41.44 12.52 -5.90
N GLN A 171 -41.80 11.22 -5.86
CA GLN A 171 -40.89 10.15 -5.46
C GLN A 171 -40.43 9.30 -6.64
N ASN A 172 -39.19 8.83 -6.57
CA ASN A 172 -38.67 7.82 -7.48
C ASN A 172 -39.35 6.47 -7.25
N LEU A 173 -39.37 5.62 -8.28
CA LEU A 173 -39.90 4.26 -8.21
C LEU A 173 -39.01 3.39 -7.31
N VAL A 174 -37.70 3.39 -7.57
CA VAL A 174 -36.68 2.65 -6.81
C VAL A 174 -35.37 3.44 -6.88
N GLY A 175 -34.77 3.77 -5.74
CA GLY A 175 -33.46 4.44 -5.73
C GLY A 175 -33.47 5.74 -6.55
N ASP A 176 -32.56 5.84 -7.52
CA ASP A 176 -32.50 6.94 -8.50
C ASP A 176 -33.41 6.76 -9.74
N LEU A 177 -34.07 5.61 -9.88
CA LEU A 177 -34.95 5.31 -11.01
C LEU A 177 -36.32 5.99 -10.83
N PHE A 178 -36.57 7.06 -11.57
CA PHE A 178 -37.85 7.78 -11.53
C PHE A 178 -39.00 6.99 -12.19
N VAL A 179 -38.75 6.43 -13.37
CA VAL A 179 -39.71 5.66 -14.17
C VAL A 179 -39.00 4.46 -14.79
N LEU A 180 -39.69 3.31 -14.82
CA LEU A 180 -39.24 2.14 -15.56
C LEU A 180 -40.11 1.98 -16.80
N GLU A 181 -39.55 2.24 -17.96
CA GLU A 181 -40.17 2.04 -19.26
C GLU A 181 -39.80 0.65 -19.81
N PHE A 182 -40.73 0.02 -20.53
CA PHE A 182 -40.49 -1.28 -21.14
C PHE A 182 -41.26 -1.41 -22.44
N GLU A 183 -40.64 -2.09 -23.41
CA GLU A 183 -41.20 -2.37 -24.72
C GLU A 183 -41.22 -3.87 -24.98
N ASP A 184 -42.32 -4.37 -25.55
CA ASP A 184 -42.50 -5.77 -25.93
C ASP A 184 -42.10 -6.78 -24.83
N ALA A 185 -42.36 -6.41 -23.56
CA ALA A 185 -42.14 -7.25 -22.41
C ALA A 185 -43.10 -8.45 -22.42
N GLU A 186 -42.67 -9.59 -21.87
CA GLU A 186 -43.51 -10.78 -21.80
C GLU A 186 -44.61 -10.60 -20.74
N LEU A 187 -45.87 -10.70 -21.15
CA LEU A 187 -47.01 -10.69 -20.24
C LEU A 187 -47.37 -12.12 -19.83
N LYS A 188 -47.44 -12.37 -18.52
CA LYS A 188 -47.96 -13.60 -17.92
C LYS A 188 -49.12 -13.27 -16.97
N PRO A 189 -49.98 -14.23 -16.62
CA PRO A 189 -51.02 -13.98 -15.63
C PRO A 189 -50.42 -13.50 -14.30
N GLY A 190 -50.70 -12.26 -13.92
CA GLY A 190 -50.27 -11.63 -12.68
C GLY A 190 -48.89 -10.96 -12.71
N GLU A 191 -48.14 -11.04 -13.82
CA GLU A 191 -46.79 -10.49 -13.90
C GLU A 191 -46.37 -10.04 -15.31
N ILE A 192 -45.49 -9.04 -15.38
CA ILE A 192 -44.83 -8.59 -16.62
C ILE A 192 -43.33 -8.82 -16.46
N VAL A 193 -42.72 -9.55 -17.40
CA VAL A 193 -41.29 -9.90 -17.38
C VAL A 193 -40.55 -9.12 -18.45
N ILE A 194 -39.58 -8.32 -18.02
CA ILE A 194 -38.75 -7.45 -18.85
C ILE A 194 -37.34 -8.06 -18.90
N THR A 195 -36.83 -8.30 -20.10
CA THR A 195 -35.50 -8.89 -20.34
C THR A 195 -34.58 -8.02 -21.20
N GLU A 196 -35.12 -6.96 -21.80
CA GLU A 196 -34.41 -6.03 -22.67
C GLU A 196 -34.56 -4.60 -22.13
N GLY A 197 -33.64 -3.70 -22.47
CA GLY A 197 -33.69 -2.30 -22.02
C GLY A 197 -33.58 -2.11 -20.50
N LEU A 198 -32.93 -3.04 -19.80
CA LEU A 198 -32.85 -3.01 -18.34
C LEU A 198 -32.00 -1.84 -17.83
N PRO A 199 -32.49 -1.05 -16.86
CA PRO A 199 -31.77 0.11 -16.36
C PRO A 199 -30.63 -0.27 -15.42
N GLN A 200 -29.68 0.66 -15.27
CA GLN A 200 -28.79 0.70 -14.11
C GLN A 200 -29.50 1.45 -12.99
N ILE A 201 -29.39 0.94 -11.77
CA ILE A 201 -30.08 1.50 -10.61
C ILE A 201 -29.05 1.77 -9.52
N ARG A 202 -29.09 2.97 -8.92
CA ARG A 202 -28.43 3.26 -7.66
C ARG A 202 -29.45 3.29 -6.54
N TYR A 203 -29.31 2.41 -5.57
CA TYR A 203 -30.10 2.40 -4.34
C TYR A 203 -29.16 2.60 -3.17
N GLU A 204 -29.23 3.77 -2.52
CA GLU A 204 -28.31 4.16 -1.45
C GLU A 204 -26.84 3.99 -1.90
N GLN A 205 -26.08 3.12 -1.23
CA GLN A 205 -24.69 2.79 -1.53
C GLN A 205 -24.51 1.68 -2.59
N PHE A 206 -25.59 1.05 -3.05
CA PHE A 206 -25.55 -0.04 -4.02
C PHE A 206 -25.77 0.44 -5.45
N LEU A 207 -24.95 -0.07 -6.37
CA LEU A 207 -25.07 0.12 -7.81
C LEU A 207 -25.32 -1.22 -8.50
N PHE A 208 -26.49 -1.34 -9.10
CA PHE A 208 -26.90 -2.49 -9.90
C PHE A 208 -26.53 -2.22 -11.36
N LYS A 209 -25.40 -2.76 -11.83
CA LYS A 209 -24.88 -2.50 -13.19
C LYS A 209 -25.46 -3.44 -14.26
N SER A 210 -25.71 -4.70 -13.89
CA SER A 210 -26.05 -5.77 -14.82
C SER A 210 -27.20 -6.63 -14.30
N LEU A 211 -28.42 -6.24 -14.65
CA LEU A 211 -29.63 -7.00 -14.37
C LEU A 211 -29.88 -8.03 -15.49
N ASN A 212 -30.41 -9.20 -15.13
CA ASN A 212 -30.81 -10.24 -16.08
C ASN A 212 -32.27 -10.07 -16.52
N HIS A 213 -33.15 -9.72 -15.58
CA HIS A 213 -34.55 -9.40 -15.84
C HIS A 213 -35.16 -8.62 -14.68
N ILE A 214 -36.26 -7.92 -14.96
CA ILE A 214 -37.14 -7.29 -13.98
C ILE A 214 -38.54 -7.85 -14.18
N THR A 215 -39.17 -8.30 -13.10
CA THR A 215 -40.57 -8.73 -13.07
C THR A 215 -41.41 -7.72 -12.30
N ILE A 216 -42.45 -7.18 -12.93
CA ILE A 216 -43.48 -6.38 -12.28
C ILE A 216 -44.61 -7.32 -11.85
N LEU A 217 -44.87 -7.41 -10.54
CA LEU A 217 -46.01 -8.15 -9.99
C LEU A 217 -47.24 -7.25 -9.94
N LEU A 218 -48.34 -7.71 -10.53
CA LEU A 218 -49.55 -6.89 -10.68
C LEU A 218 -50.40 -6.84 -9.40
N ARG A 219 -50.24 -7.79 -8.47
CA ARG A 219 -50.96 -7.79 -7.17
C ARG A 219 -49.99 -7.84 -5.99
N PRO A 220 -49.22 -6.76 -5.74
CA PRO A 220 -48.28 -6.71 -4.62
C PRO A 220 -48.99 -6.95 -3.28
N ALA A 221 -50.21 -6.43 -3.09
CA ALA A 221 -50.95 -6.60 -1.83
C ALA A 221 -51.30 -8.06 -1.47
N GLN A 222 -51.31 -8.97 -2.45
CA GLN A 222 -51.56 -10.40 -2.23
C GLN A 222 -50.27 -11.19 -1.93
N GLN A 223 -49.10 -10.56 -2.09
CA GLN A 223 -47.81 -11.15 -1.73
C GLN A 223 -47.53 -10.92 -0.25
N TRP A 224 -46.96 -11.92 0.43
CA TRP A 224 -46.62 -11.83 1.85
C TRP A 224 -45.58 -10.74 2.14
N ASP A 225 -44.69 -10.46 1.18
CA ASP A 225 -43.65 -9.42 1.24
C ASP A 225 -44.05 -8.11 0.55
N LYS A 226 -45.30 -8.02 0.05
CA LYS A 226 -45.82 -6.87 -0.68
C LYS A 226 -44.98 -6.43 -1.90
N ARG A 227 -44.23 -7.36 -2.49
CA ARG A 227 -43.31 -7.10 -3.60
C ARG A 227 -44.05 -6.58 -4.83
N LEU A 228 -43.59 -5.44 -5.35
CA LEU A 228 -43.98 -4.87 -6.63
C LEU A 228 -43.00 -5.27 -7.74
N LEU A 229 -41.70 -5.08 -7.50
CA LEU A 229 -40.65 -5.43 -8.45
C LEU A 229 -39.81 -6.58 -7.91
N SER A 230 -39.51 -7.56 -8.76
CA SER A 230 -38.49 -8.57 -8.51
C SER A 230 -37.39 -8.40 -9.54
N MET A 231 -36.14 -8.38 -9.11
CA MET A 231 -35.00 -8.27 -10.02
C MET A 231 -33.98 -9.35 -9.72
N SER A 232 -33.29 -9.80 -10.76
CA SER A 232 -32.11 -10.64 -10.63
C SER A 232 -30.98 -10.02 -11.44
N GLY A 233 -29.75 -10.20 -10.99
CA GLY A 233 -28.56 -9.64 -11.62
C GLY A 233 -27.32 -10.36 -11.14
N ASN A 234 -26.23 -10.21 -11.89
CA ASN A 234 -25.01 -10.98 -11.65
C ASN A 234 -23.92 -10.15 -10.96
N SER A 235 -24.07 -8.83 -10.87
CA SER A 235 -23.05 -7.95 -10.30
C SER A 235 -23.70 -6.74 -9.62
N VAL A 236 -23.54 -6.68 -8.30
CA VAL A 236 -23.96 -5.56 -7.46
C VAL A 236 -22.72 -5.00 -6.78
N PHE A 237 -22.45 -3.71 -6.97
CA PHE A 237 -21.33 -3.03 -6.32
C PHE A 237 -21.85 -2.19 -5.17
N MET A 238 -21.32 -2.41 -3.98
CA MET A 238 -21.56 -1.55 -2.83
C MET A 238 -20.40 -0.57 -2.71
N LYS A 239 -20.63 0.71 -2.96
CA LYS A 239 -19.61 1.75 -2.75
C LYS A 239 -19.16 1.70 -1.29
N SER A 240 -17.84 1.61 -1.09
CA SER A 240 -17.26 1.61 0.25
C SER A 240 -17.44 2.99 0.90
N HIS A 241 -17.70 3.00 2.21
CA HIS A 241 -17.62 4.22 3.04
C HIS A 241 -16.18 4.59 3.42
N LEU A 242 -15.24 3.66 3.21
CA LEU A 242 -13.80 3.87 3.36
C LEU A 242 -13.26 4.69 2.19
N GLU A 243 -12.20 5.47 2.41
CA GLU A 243 -11.50 6.12 1.30
C GLU A 243 -10.64 5.09 0.61
N THR A 244 -10.94 4.84 -0.65
CA THR A 244 -10.21 3.89 -1.49
C THR A 244 -9.55 4.62 -2.65
N LEU A 245 -8.36 4.18 -3.05
CA LEU A 245 -7.59 4.80 -4.15
C LEU A 245 -8.34 4.72 -5.49
N ASN A 246 -9.04 3.61 -5.72
CA ASN A 246 -9.77 3.32 -6.94
C ASN A 246 -11.24 3.78 -6.91
N ASN A 247 -11.73 4.31 -5.77
CA ASN A 247 -13.15 4.56 -5.51
C ASN A 247 -14.04 3.32 -5.78
N GLU A 248 -13.45 2.12 -5.78
CA GLU A 248 -14.19 0.88 -5.99
C GLU A 248 -14.78 0.40 -4.67
N GLY A 249 -15.92 -0.25 -4.81
CA GLY A 249 -16.66 -0.85 -3.71
C GLY A 249 -16.47 -2.35 -3.63
N LEU A 250 -17.22 -3.01 -2.75
CA LEU A 250 -17.27 -4.47 -2.72
C LEU A 250 -18.27 -4.99 -3.75
N GLU A 251 -17.85 -5.99 -4.52
CA GLU A 251 -18.73 -6.73 -5.41
C GLU A 251 -19.45 -7.84 -4.60
N PHE A 252 -20.77 -7.84 -4.68
CA PHE A 252 -21.64 -8.83 -4.07
C PHE A 252 -22.34 -9.67 -5.12
N ASN A 253 -22.46 -10.96 -4.81
CA ASN A 253 -23.42 -11.84 -5.46
C ASN A 253 -24.80 -11.61 -4.85
N MET A 254 -25.82 -11.69 -5.71
CA MET A 254 -27.21 -11.52 -5.32
C MET A 254 -28.04 -12.62 -5.97
N SER A 255 -28.84 -13.34 -5.17
CA SER A 255 -29.74 -14.37 -5.71
C SER A 255 -30.99 -13.75 -6.32
N THR A 256 -31.69 -12.89 -5.59
CA THR A 256 -32.86 -12.12 -6.05
C THR A 256 -33.06 -10.94 -5.11
N MET A 257 -33.45 -9.78 -5.66
CA MET A 257 -33.87 -8.62 -4.89
C MET A 257 -35.33 -8.27 -5.19
N SER A 258 -35.99 -7.67 -4.22
CA SER A 258 -37.35 -7.18 -4.38
C SER A 258 -37.52 -5.76 -3.89
N PHE A 259 -38.47 -5.05 -4.48
CA PHE A 259 -38.90 -3.74 -4.03
C PHE A 259 -40.39 -3.75 -3.80
N ASP A 260 -40.81 -3.19 -2.66
CA ASP A 260 -42.22 -2.99 -2.37
C ASP A 260 -42.79 -1.77 -3.10
N ILE A 261 -44.08 -1.49 -2.91
CA ILE A 261 -44.76 -0.34 -3.54
C ILE A 261 -44.21 1.03 -3.12
N GLN A 262 -43.44 1.10 -2.03
CA GLN A 262 -42.79 2.32 -1.57
C GLN A 262 -41.35 2.43 -2.09
N GLY A 263 -40.91 1.50 -2.93
CA GLY A 263 -39.54 1.46 -3.45
C GLY A 263 -38.52 0.92 -2.45
N ARG A 264 -38.94 0.28 -1.36
CA ARG A 264 -38.03 -0.20 -0.31
C ARG A 264 -37.51 -1.60 -0.62
N MET A 265 -36.20 -1.79 -0.48
CA MET A 265 -35.51 -3.02 -0.89
C MET A 265 -35.65 -4.17 0.12
N SER A 266 -35.83 -5.39 -0.37
CA SER A 266 -35.52 -6.62 0.36
C SER A 266 -34.55 -7.47 -0.45
N ALA A 267 -33.39 -7.77 0.11
CA ALA A 267 -32.31 -8.47 -0.59
C ALA A 267 -31.34 -9.12 0.40
N VAL A 268 -30.65 -10.16 -0.07
CA VAL A 268 -29.50 -10.75 0.63
C VAL A 268 -28.28 -10.63 -0.28
N PHE A 269 -27.27 -9.93 0.21
CA PHE A 269 -26.00 -9.74 -0.48
C PHE A 269 -24.94 -10.63 0.16
N THR A 270 -24.22 -11.39 -0.66
CA THR A 270 -23.08 -12.19 -0.19
C THR A 270 -21.88 -12.03 -1.10
N ALA A 271 -20.74 -11.69 -0.53
CA ALA A 271 -19.45 -11.71 -1.20
C ALA A 271 -18.70 -12.95 -0.71
N THR A 272 -18.35 -13.85 -1.63
CA THR A 272 -17.59 -15.08 -1.33
C THR A 272 -16.32 -15.21 -2.15
N LYS A 273 -16.17 -14.35 -3.17
CA LYS A 273 -14.95 -14.19 -3.93
C LYS A 273 -14.04 -13.22 -3.19
N GLU A 274 -12.78 -13.60 -3.05
CA GLU A 274 -11.77 -12.78 -2.42
C GLU A 274 -11.49 -11.50 -3.24
N GLN A 275 -11.47 -10.37 -2.55
CA GLN A 275 -11.36 -9.03 -3.12
C GLN A 275 -10.45 -8.17 -2.25
N CYS A 276 -9.88 -7.11 -2.80
CA CYS A 276 -9.06 -6.17 -2.03
C CYS A 276 -9.46 -4.74 -2.37
N LEU A 277 -9.80 -3.98 -1.32
CA LEU A 277 -10.00 -2.54 -1.40
C LEU A 277 -8.71 -1.85 -1.00
N GLN A 278 -8.06 -1.16 -1.94
CA GLN A 278 -6.88 -0.35 -1.63
C GLN A 278 -7.32 0.93 -0.91
N LEU A 279 -6.83 1.13 0.31
CA LEU A 279 -7.25 2.21 1.18
C LEU A 279 -6.33 3.43 0.99
N LEU A 280 -6.93 4.61 1.11
CA LEU A 280 -6.20 5.86 1.34
C LEU A 280 -5.81 5.98 2.81
N VAL A 281 -6.70 5.54 3.73
CA VAL A 281 -6.47 5.54 5.18
C VAL A 281 -6.73 4.15 5.75
N PRO A 282 -5.75 3.54 6.45
CA PRO A 282 -4.39 4.03 6.62
C PRO A 282 -3.57 3.94 5.31
N GLY A 283 -2.54 4.78 5.22
CA GLY A 283 -1.80 5.11 4.00
C GLY A 283 -1.35 3.90 3.19
N GLY A 284 -2.06 3.61 2.09
CA GLY A 284 -1.69 2.57 1.12
C GLY A 284 -1.83 1.12 1.60
N ALA A 285 -2.48 0.91 2.74
CA ALA A 285 -2.95 -0.40 3.18
C ALA A 285 -4.09 -0.92 2.27
N GLY A 286 -4.47 -2.19 2.43
CA GLY A 286 -5.61 -2.76 1.71
C GLY A 286 -6.49 -3.64 2.59
N LEU A 287 -7.81 -3.44 2.50
CA LEU A 287 -8.78 -4.34 3.13
C LEU A 287 -9.05 -5.51 2.20
N ARG A 288 -8.41 -6.66 2.47
CA ARG A 288 -8.62 -7.90 1.73
C ARG A 288 -9.80 -8.66 2.33
N VAL A 289 -10.93 -8.60 1.64
CA VAL A 289 -12.19 -9.20 2.06
C VAL A 289 -12.28 -10.61 1.49
N ARG A 290 -12.45 -11.59 2.36
CA ARG A 290 -12.69 -12.98 2.00
C ARG A 290 -14.18 -13.28 1.90
N GLN A 291 -14.94 -12.78 2.87
CA GLN A 291 -16.39 -12.93 2.91
C GLN A 291 -17.06 -11.70 3.49
N ALA A 292 -18.23 -11.33 2.95
CA ALA A 292 -19.08 -10.31 3.54
C ALA A 292 -20.55 -10.63 3.27
N GLY A 293 -21.44 -10.20 4.16
CA GLY A 293 -22.87 -10.44 4.03
C GLY A 293 -23.72 -9.35 4.67
N LEU A 294 -24.80 -8.99 3.97
CA LEU A 294 -25.80 -8.01 4.42
C LEU A 294 -27.20 -8.49 4.04
N GLN A 295 -28.19 -8.20 4.89
CA GLN A 295 -29.59 -8.52 4.61
C GLN A 295 -30.47 -7.29 4.82
N TYR A 296 -31.28 -6.97 3.82
CA TYR A 296 -32.30 -5.92 3.89
C TYR A 296 -33.69 -6.55 3.85
N VAL A 297 -34.62 -6.00 4.65
CA VAL A 297 -36.05 -6.31 4.56
C VAL A 297 -36.83 -5.01 4.66
N ASN A 298 -37.61 -4.70 3.62
CA ASN A 298 -38.44 -3.50 3.53
C ASN A 298 -37.64 -2.19 3.72
N GLY A 299 -36.43 -2.13 3.17
CA GLY A 299 -35.53 -0.98 3.22
C GLY A 299 -34.70 -0.88 4.49
N GLU A 300 -34.93 -1.76 5.47
CA GLU A 300 -34.16 -1.79 6.72
C GLU A 300 -33.12 -2.89 6.70
N LEU A 301 -31.88 -2.54 7.04
CA LEU A 301 -30.84 -3.51 7.32
C LEU A 301 -31.22 -4.37 8.54
N LYS A 302 -31.03 -5.68 8.44
CA LYS A 302 -31.25 -6.62 9.54
C LYS A 302 -29.94 -6.93 10.29
N PRO A 303 -30.01 -7.19 11.61
CA PRO A 303 -28.87 -7.69 12.38
C PRO A 303 -28.33 -9.00 11.79
N GLY A 304 -27.07 -9.32 12.07
CA GLY A 304 -26.39 -10.50 11.57
C GLY A 304 -25.56 -10.29 10.29
N GLY A 305 -25.35 -9.04 9.86
CA GLY A 305 -24.36 -8.71 8.84
C GLY A 305 -22.94 -9.08 9.28
N TYR A 306 -22.03 -9.27 8.34
CA TYR A 306 -20.65 -9.64 8.67
C TYR A 306 -19.64 -9.20 7.61
N LEU A 307 -18.40 -8.96 8.04
CA LEU A 307 -17.24 -8.74 7.18
C LEU A 307 -16.04 -9.50 7.73
N ILE A 308 -15.47 -10.38 6.92
CA ILE A 308 -14.39 -11.29 7.31
C ILE A 308 -13.26 -11.19 6.29
N GLY A 309 -12.05 -10.93 6.78
CA GLY A 309 -10.88 -10.75 5.94
C GLY A 309 -9.64 -10.39 6.76
N LYS A 310 -8.80 -9.54 6.17
CA LYS A 310 -7.63 -8.97 6.83
C LYS A 310 -7.33 -7.58 6.30
N LEU A 311 -6.86 -6.69 7.17
CA LEU A 311 -6.23 -5.43 6.79
C LEU A 311 -4.76 -5.73 6.51
N VAL A 312 -4.31 -5.52 5.28
CA VAL A 312 -2.95 -5.83 4.84
C VAL A 312 -2.16 -4.52 4.73
N LEU A 313 -1.02 -4.48 5.40
CA LEU A 313 -0.11 -3.35 5.37
C LEU A 313 0.81 -3.45 4.16
N PRO A 314 1.29 -2.34 3.59
CA PRO A 314 2.21 -2.37 2.47
C PRO A 314 3.63 -2.82 2.87
N PHE A 315 3.84 -3.49 4.01
CA PHE A 315 5.13 -3.90 4.56
C PHE A 315 5.29 -5.42 4.63
N GLU A 316 6.51 -5.90 4.45
CA GLU A 316 6.84 -7.32 4.62
C GLU A 316 6.70 -7.74 6.11
N LYS A 317 6.08 -8.89 6.37
CA LYS A 317 6.09 -9.46 7.72
C LYS A 317 7.49 -9.98 8.09
N ALA A 318 7.87 -9.87 9.35
CA ALA A 318 9.22 -10.21 9.81
C ALA A 318 9.58 -11.70 9.66
N THR A 319 8.61 -12.58 9.44
CA THR A 319 8.84 -14.00 9.17
C THR A 319 8.95 -14.33 7.69
N ALA A 320 8.75 -13.37 6.79
CA ALA A 320 8.87 -13.62 5.36
C ALA A 320 10.34 -13.79 4.96
N GLU A 321 10.59 -14.75 4.07
CA GLU A 321 11.89 -15.07 3.48
C GLU A 321 11.76 -15.16 1.95
N GLY A 322 12.90 -15.14 1.25
CA GLY A 322 12.98 -15.31 -0.21
C GLY A 322 13.51 -14.09 -0.97
N GLU A 323 13.60 -14.22 -2.29
CA GLU A 323 14.33 -13.31 -3.19
C GLU A 323 13.65 -11.94 -3.43
N LEU A 324 12.47 -11.72 -2.86
CA LEU A 324 11.69 -10.51 -3.11
C LEU A 324 11.79 -9.56 -1.91
N VAL A 325 12.31 -8.35 -2.14
CA VAL A 325 12.46 -7.25 -1.17
C VAL A 325 11.21 -6.36 -1.21
N PRO A 326 10.81 -5.72 -0.11
CA PRO A 326 9.92 -4.55 -0.07
C PRO A 326 9.87 -3.66 -1.33
N GLY A 327 11.01 -3.29 -1.94
CA GLY A 327 11.06 -2.51 -3.19
C GLY A 327 10.40 -3.15 -4.41
N LEU A 328 10.38 -4.49 -4.51
CA LEU A 328 9.77 -5.27 -5.60
C LEU A 328 8.29 -5.63 -5.36
N TYR A 329 7.77 -5.41 -4.14
CA TYR A 329 6.37 -5.67 -3.80
C TYR A 329 5.44 -4.50 -4.14
N ALA A 330 5.96 -3.36 -4.58
CA ALA A 330 5.24 -2.42 -5.41
C ALA A 330 5.66 -2.72 -6.86
N GLY A 331 4.72 -3.10 -7.71
CA GLY A 331 5.00 -3.87 -8.94
C GLY A 331 6.06 -3.24 -9.86
N GLY A 332 6.87 -4.11 -10.49
CA GLY A 332 7.71 -3.76 -11.63
C GLY A 332 7.74 -4.92 -12.64
N HIS A 333 7.75 -4.58 -13.94
CA HIS A 333 7.96 -5.49 -15.07
C HIS A 333 9.30 -5.14 -15.79
N PRO A 334 9.78 -5.96 -16.75
CA PRO A 334 11.10 -6.58 -16.79
C PRO A 334 12.25 -5.73 -17.40
N ALA A 335 13.46 -6.31 -17.33
CA ALA A 335 14.81 -5.75 -17.49
C ALA A 335 15.24 -5.12 -18.85
N HIS A 336 14.35 -4.72 -19.76
CA HIS A 336 14.75 -4.00 -20.96
C HIS A 336 13.80 -2.86 -21.31
N SER A 337 14.39 -1.67 -21.48
CA SER A 337 13.69 -0.43 -21.84
C SER A 337 14.05 -0.03 -23.27
N GLU A 338 13.03 0.11 -24.12
CA GLU A 338 13.12 0.60 -25.51
C GLU A 338 13.48 2.11 -25.60
N MET A 339 13.75 2.75 -24.46
CA MET A 339 14.17 4.16 -24.35
C MET A 339 15.60 4.42 -24.84
N ASP A 340 16.49 3.42 -24.79
CA ASP A 340 17.86 3.59 -25.28
C ASP A 340 17.89 3.85 -26.80
N ASP A 341 16.87 3.38 -27.52
CA ASP A 341 16.70 3.61 -28.96
C ASP A 341 16.04 4.96 -29.29
N LEU A 342 15.39 5.62 -28.31
CA LEU A 342 14.66 6.89 -28.52
C LEU A 342 15.57 8.12 -28.41
N ALA A 343 16.75 7.98 -27.82
CA ALA A 343 17.73 9.05 -27.60
C ALA A 343 18.36 9.59 -28.91
N ASP A 344 18.26 8.86 -30.02
CA ASP A 344 18.85 9.24 -31.32
C ASP A 344 17.97 10.14 -32.21
N GLY A 345 16.83 10.58 -31.69
CA GLY A 345 16.20 11.86 -32.03
C GLY A 345 16.01 12.18 -33.53
N SER A 346 15.19 11.43 -34.27
CA SER A 346 14.55 11.94 -35.50
C SER A 346 13.30 11.16 -35.92
N GLY A 347 12.11 11.75 -35.68
CA GLY A 347 10.84 11.31 -36.27
C GLY A 347 9.70 11.13 -35.28
N GLY A 348 8.47 11.44 -35.71
CA GLY A 348 7.26 11.29 -34.89
C GLY A 348 7.00 9.84 -34.45
N LEU A 349 6.43 9.69 -33.26
CA LEU A 349 6.26 8.39 -32.57
C LEU A 349 5.36 7.43 -33.36
N THR A 350 5.94 6.30 -33.78
CA THR A 350 5.23 5.11 -34.28
C THR A 350 4.34 4.51 -33.20
N ASP A 351 3.39 3.63 -33.56
CA ASP A 351 2.49 2.99 -32.58
C ASP A 351 3.26 2.15 -31.53
N ARG A 352 4.42 1.57 -31.89
CA ARG A 352 5.32 0.92 -30.93
C ARG A 352 5.93 1.92 -29.95
N GLN A 353 6.37 3.08 -30.42
CA GLN A 353 6.93 4.12 -29.56
C GLN A 353 5.87 4.79 -28.68
N ARG A 354 4.59 4.81 -29.10
CA ARG A 354 3.46 5.18 -28.22
C ARG A 354 3.19 4.13 -27.15
N SER A 355 3.33 2.84 -27.47
CA SER A 355 3.30 1.77 -26.47
C SER A 355 4.44 1.93 -25.47
N ALA A 356 5.67 2.10 -25.95
CA ALA A 356 6.86 2.31 -25.12
C ALA A 356 6.78 3.58 -24.25
N ALA A 357 6.21 4.68 -24.77
CA ALA A 357 5.95 5.88 -23.98
C ALA A 357 4.86 5.66 -22.93
N GLY A 358 3.83 4.85 -23.25
CA GLY A 358 2.85 4.37 -22.28
C GLY A 358 3.51 3.55 -21.18
N ASP A 359 4.37 2.60 -21.55
CA ASP A 359 5.10 1.74 -20.62
C ASP A 359 6.10 2.54 -19.78
N MET A 360 6.73 3.59 -20.33
CA MET A 360 7.58 4.51 -19.58
C MET A 360 6.79 5.39 -18.62
N LEU A 361 5.62 5.90 -19.02
CA LEU A 361 4.75 6.67 -18.12
C LEU A 361 4.19 5.80 -17.00
N VAL A 362 3.91 4.53 -17.30
CA VAL A 362 3.57 3.51 -16.30
C VAL A 362 4.77 3.27 -15.39
N HIS A 363 5.98 3.04 -15.93
CA HIS A 363 7.19 2.84 -15.12
C HIS A 363 7.55 4.06 -14.27
N TYR A 364 7.40 5.27 -14.79
CA TYR A 364 7.60 6.51 -14.02
C TYR A 364 6.50 6.68 -12.97
N GLY A 365 5.25 6.37 -13.31
CA GLY A 365 4.15 6.31 -12.35
C GLY A 365 4.38 5.26 -11.26
N GLU A 366 4.95 4.12 -11.61
CA GLU A 366 5.36 3.03 -10.71
C GLU A 366 6.51 3.47 -9.81
N ILE A 367 7.56 4.11 -10.34
CA ILE A 367 8.67 4.65 -9.52
C ILE A 367 8.17 5.77 -8.59
N VAL A 368 7.33 6.68 -9.08
CA VAL A 368 6.74 7.73 -8.25
C VAL A 368 5.82 7.12 -7.20
N GLN A 369 5.03 6.11 -7.52
CA GLN A 369 4.21 5.40 -6.54
C GLN A 369 5.09 4.63 -5.54
N GLN A 370 6.02 3.80 -5.99
CA GLN A 370 7.00 3.06 -5.18
C GLN A 370 7.75 3.96 -4.18
N ASN A 371 8.14 5.17 -4.61
CA ASN A 371 8.95 6.09 -3.81
C ASN A 371 8.13 7.10 -2.99
N SER A 372 6.85 7.33 -3.32
CA SER A 372 6.03 8.40 -2.71
C SER A 372 4.75 7.92 -2.02
N LEU A 373 4.16 6.81 -2.46
CA LEU A 373 2.90 6.26 -1.97
C LEU A 373 3.10 4.76 -1.75
N LEU A 374 3.35 4.33 -0.52
CA LEU A 374 3.48 2.91 -0.18
C LEU A 374 2.20 2.13 -0.48
N ILE A 375 2.01 1.69 -1.71
CA ILE A 375 0.79 1.01 -2.15
C ILE A 375 0.99 -0.51 -2.06
N LEU A 376 -0.02 -1.18 -1.52
CA LEU A 376 -0.09 -2.63 -1.47
C LEU A 376 -0.07 -3.29 -2.88
N PRO A 377 0.70 -4.37 -3.10
CA PRO A 377 0.69 -5.10 -4.37
C PRO A 377 -0.71 -5.57 -4.75
N GLY A 378 -1.06 -5.54 -6.04
CA GLY A 378 -2.32 -6.13 -6.53
C GLY A 378 -2.39 -7.66 -6.43
N SER A 379 -1.24 -8.35 -6.35
CA SER A 379 -1.18 -9.81 -6.27
C SER A 379 -1.42 -10.33 -4.85
N PHE A 380 -2.43 -11.18 -4.68
CA PHE A 380 -2.75 -11.81 -3.40
C PHE A 380 -1.61 -12.68 -2.85
N THR A 381 -0.83 -13.35 -3.69
CA THR A 381 0.34 -14.13 -3.26
C THR A 381 1.44 -13.23 -2.69
N LEU A 382 1.61 -12.02 -3.22
CA LEU A 382 2.55 -11.04 -2.67
C LEU A 382 2.00 -10.43 -1.38
N GLN A 383 0.70 -10.12 -1.32
CA GLN A 383 0.03 -9.67 -0.10
C GLN A 383 0.12 -10.69 1.04
N ASP A 384 0.22 -11.99 0.75
CA ASP A 384 0.42 -13.02 1.78
C ASP A 384 1.82 -12.99 2.42
N LYS A 385 2.77 -12.25 1.84
CA LYS A 385 4.08 -11.95 2.43
C LYS A 385 4.07 -10.63 3.21
N CYS A 386 3.02 -9.84 3.09
CA CYS A 386 2.86 -8.61 3.84
C CYS A 386 2.35 -8.88 5.26
N ALA A 387 2.62 -7.95 6.18
CA ALA A 387 2.06 -7.94 7.52
C ALA A 387 0.55 -7.64 7.46
N SER A 388 -0.22 -8.29 8.33
CA SER A 388 -1.67 -8.16 8.31
C SER A 388 -2.29 -8.22 9.71
N ILE A 389 -3.51 -7.69 9.78
CA ILE A 389 -4.39 -7.74 10.95
C ILE A 389 -5.65 -8.52 10.53
N PRO A 390 -6.02 -9.61 11.21
CA PRO A 390 -7.27 -10.29 10.93
C PRO A 390 -8.45 -9.39 11.29
N ILE A 391 -9.45 -9.37 10.42
CA ILE A 391 -10.69 -8.60 10.58
C ILE A 391 -11.86 -9.56 10.59
N GLU A 392 -12.61 -9.59 11.70
CA GLU A 392 -13.88 -10.31 11.84
C GLU A 392 -14.90 -9.38 12.50
N ILE A 393 -15.75 -8.75 11.70
CA ILE A 393 -16.81 -7.85 12.18
C ILE A 393 -18.13 -8.61 12.16
N ARG A 394 -18.79 -8.66 13.32
CA ARG A 394 -20.17 -9.13 13.48
C ARG A 394 -21.11 -7.94 13.48
N ASP A 395 -22.33 -8.16 13.00
CA ASP A 395 -23.35 -7.12 12.85
C ASP A 395 -22.86 -5.92 11.99
N TRP A 396 -22.00 -6.20 11.01
CA TRP A 396 -21.50 -5.18 10.09
C TRP A 396 -22.66 -4.56 9.30
N ASN A 397 -22.70 -3.23 9.21
CA ASN A 397 -23.79 -2.47 8.63
C ASN A 397 -23.53 -1.99 7.19
N GLY A 398 -22.37 -2.30 6.62
CA GLY A 398 -21.96 -1.82 5.30
C GLY A 398 -21.11 -0.54 5.35
N GLU A 399 -20.92 0.06 6.52
CA GLU A 399 -20.13 1.29 6.72
C GLU A 399 -18.70 0.98 7.21
N GLY A 400 -17.99 2.02 7.68
CA GLY A 400 -16.73 1.87 8.40
C GLY A 400 -16.91 1.07 9.70
N PHE A 401 -15.80 0.71 10.34
CA PHE A 401 -15.84 -0.08 11.57
C PHE A 401 -14.62 0.18 12.45
N VAL A 402 -14.79 -0.09 13.74
CA VAL A 402 -13.73 -0.08 14.75
C VAL A 402 -13.52 -1.51 15.26
N VAL A 403 -12.26 -1.90 15.40
CA VAL A 403 -11.84 -3.12 16.09
C VAL A 403 -11.00 -2.69 17.30
N GLU A 404 -11.56 -2.84 18.49
CA GLU A 404 -10.88 -2.42 19.75
C GLU A 404 -9.65 -3.28 20.06
N SER A 405 -9.62 -4.53 19.60
CA SER A 405 -8.48 -5.41 19.83
C SER A 405 -8.37 -6.49 18.77
N SER A 406 -7.20 -6.58 18.15
CA SER A 406 -6.79 -7.65 17.25
C SER A 406 -5.30 -7.93 17.40
N THR A 407 -4.82 -8.99 16.76
CA THR A 407 -3.39 -9.27 16.64
C THR A 407 -2.85 -8.66 15.35
N MET A 408 -1.54 -8.46 15.28
CA MET A 408 -0.88 -8.01 14.05
C MET A 408 0.39 -8.83 13.84
N ASP A 409 0.67 -9.20 12.59
CA ASP A 409 1.96 -9.80 12.24
C ASP A 409 3.11 -8.83 12.58
N SER A 410 4.22 -9.36 13.11
CA SER A 410 5.46 -8.57 13.21
C SER A 410 5.83 -8.00 11.85
N VAL A 411 6.20 -6.72 11.79
CA VAL A 411 6.39 -5.96 10.56
C VAL A 411 7.80 -5.42 10.46
N ARG A 412 8.40 -5.48 9.27
CA ARG A 412 9.67 -4.84 8.95
C ARG A 412 9.43 -3.44 8.40
N VAL A 413 9.92 -2.42 9.10
CA VAL A 413 9.86 -1.03 8.68
C VAL A 413 11.27 -0.56 8.33
N THR A 414 11.46 -0.08 7.09
CA THR A 414 12.76 0.36 6.57
C THR A 414 12.56 1.34 5.42
N ASN A 415 13.59 2.13 5.14
CA ASN A 415 13.60 3.04 3.99
C ASN A 415 13.67 2.24 2.68
N ARG A 416 12.91 2.65 1.66
CA ARG A 416 12.81 1.88 0.41
C ARG A 416 13.69 2.36 -0.73
N ASN A 417 14.26 3.56 -0.62
CA ASN A 417 15.21 4.06 -1.61
C ASN A 417 16.62 3.45 -1.46
N ILE A 418 16.80 2.54 -0.50
CA ILE A 418 18.07 1.86 -0.27
C ILE A 418 18.26 0.75 -1.32
N ASP A 419 19.45 0.69 -1.94
CA ASP A 419 19.86 -0.33 -2.92
C ASP A 419 19.38 -1.74 -2.58
N GLU A 420 18.95 -2.46 -3.63
CA GLU A 420 18.28 -3.77 -3.53
C GLU A 420 19.12 -4.82 -2.79
N GLY A 421 20.45 -4.69 -2.76
CA GLY A 421 21.37 -5.53 -2.01
C GLY A 421 22.47 -6.13 -2.88
N GLN A 422 23.20 -7.14 -2.39
CA GLN A 422 24.25 -7.81 -3.15
C GLN A 422 24.07 -9.33 -3.13
N PHE A 423 24.35 -9.98 -4.26
CA PHE A 423 24.40 -11.44 -4.33
C PHE A 423 25.62 -11.93 -3.54
N ILE A 424 25.40 -12.84 -2.59
CA ILE A 424 26.44 -13.58 -1.87
C ILE A 424 26.45 -15.02 -2.38
N ASP A 425 27.59 -15.69 -2.23
CA ASP A 425 27.75 -17.13 -2.48
C ASP A 425 26.61 -17.98 -1.88
N HIS A 426 26.31 -19.11 -2.54
CA HIS A 426 25.28 -20.10 -2.18
C HIS A 426 23.82 -19.65 -2.30
N ASN A 427 23.46 -18.92 -3.37
CA ASN A 427 22.08 -18.45 -3.62
C ASN A 427 21.50 -17.59 -2.47
N LYS A 428 22.37 -16.92 -1.70
CA LYS A 428 21.95 -16.06 -0.60
C LYS A 428 22.14 -14.62 -1.04
N TYR A 429 21.08 -13.84 -1.02
CA TYR A 429 21.14 -12.43 -1.36
C TYR A 429 21.09 -11.60 -0.07
N ASP A 430 22.01 -10.65 0.04
CA ASP A 430 22.15 -9.77 1.20
C ASP A 430 21.37 -8.47 0.95
N TYR A 431 20.14 -8.45 1.48
CA TYR A 431 19.20 -7.35 1.26
C TYR A 431 19.45 -6.25 2.29
N LYS A 432 20.05 -5.13 1.84
CA LYS A 432 20.36 -3.98 2.69
C LYS A 432 19.11 -3.44 3.41
N GLN A 433 17.96 -3.43 2.73
CA GLN A 433 16.66 -3.07 3.31
C GLN A 433 16.25 -3.97 4.49
N ARG A 434 16.42 -5.30 4.38
CA ARG A 434 16.10 -6.22 5.49
C ARG A 434 17.08 -6.04 6.66
N ASN A 435 18.36 -5.82 6.35
CA ASN A 435 19.38 -5.60 7.38
C ASN A 435 19.17 -4.30 8.16
N GLN A 436 18.67 -3.25 7.50
CA GLN A 436 18.34 -1.96 8.13
C GLN A 436 16.93 -1.92 8.74
N ALA A 437 16.12 -2.96 8.59
CA ALA A 437 14.75 -2.93 9.06
C ALA A 437 14.65 -2.91 10.59
N VAL A 438 13.90 -1.95 11.10
CA VAL A 438 13.34 -1.99 12.45
C VAL A 438 12.19 -2.97 12.44
N ILE A 439 12.14 -3.85 13.44
CA ILE A 439 11.07 -4.84 13.55
C ILE A 439 10.09 -4.37 14.63
N VAL A 440 8.86 -4.08 14.23
CA VAL A 440 7.77 -3.79 15.16
C VAL A 440 6.98 -5.08 15.36
N THR A 441 6.82 -5.51 16.60
CA THR A 441 6.08 -6.72 17.00
C THR A 441 4.97 -6.33 17.97
N PRO A 442 3.77 -6.01 17.44
CA PRO A 442 2.62 -5.71 18.29
C PRO A 442 2.13 -6.97 19.01
N THR A 443 1.82 -6.86 20.30
CA THR A 443 1.04 -7.86 21.03
C THR A 443 -0.44 -7.73 20.68
N THR A 444 -0.94 -6.50 20.68
CA THR A 444 -2.33 -6.13 20.39
C THR A 444 -2.38 -4.78 19.67
N VAL A 445 -3.35 -4.66 18.77
CA VAL A 445 -3.63 -3.44 18.02
C VAL A 445 -5.11 -3.14 18.02
N SER A 446 -5.43 -1.85 17.90
CA SER A 446 -6.78 -1.38 17.57
C SER A 446 -6.81 -0.91 16.12
N VAL A 447 -7.94 -1.07 15.44
CA VAL A 447 -8.14 -0.59 14.06
C VAL A 447 -9.33 0.34 14.04
N ASP A 448 -9.16 1.54 13.49
CA ASP A 448 -10.22 2.54 13.33
C ASP A 448 -10.32 2.96 11.86
N LEU A 449 -11.39 2.51 11.22
CA LEU A 449 -11.76 2.83 9.85
C LEU A 449 -13.16 3.49 9.79
N ASP A 450 -13.66 4.06 10.90
CA ASP A 450 -14.99 4.65 10.98
C ASP A 450 -14.95 6.19 11.04
N ARG A 451 -15.78 6.89 10.25
CA ARG A 451 -15.89 8.37 10.23
C ARG A 451 -16.58 8.92 11.45
N ASN A 452 -17.50 8.12 11.96
CA ASN A 452 -18.55 8.58 12.85
C ASN A 452 -18.34 8.06 14.27
N ASP A 453 -17.47 7.08 14.43
CA ASP A 453 -17.03 6.52 15.71
C ASP A 453 -15.53 6.76 15.92
N SER A 454 -15.04 6.50 17.12
CA SER A 454 -13.62 6.64 17.46
C SER A 454 -13.24 5.73 18.62
N LEU A 455 -11.98 5.30 18.64
CA LEU A 455 -11.45 4.57 19.80
C LEU A 455 -11.55 5.44 21.08
N PRO A 456 -12.16 4.93 22.16
CA PRO A 456 -12.27 5.68 23.40
C PRO A 456 -10.89 5.89 24.02
N GLY A 457 -10.64 7.10 24.51
CA GLY A 457 -9.50 7.40 25.37
C GLY A 457 -9.57 6.66 26.69
N GLN A 458 -8.41 6.29 27.26
CA GLN A 458 -8.39 5.75 28.62
C GLN A 458 -8.63 6.82 29.69
N ASP A 459 -9.36 6.44 30.74
CA ASP A 459 -9.46 7.18 31.99
C ASP A 459 -8.08 7.27 32.66
N GLY A 460 -7.39 8.40 32.47
CA GLY A 460 -6.08 8.65 33.08
C GLY A 460 -5.22 9.64 32.31
N SER A 461 -5.48 9.83 31.02
CA SER A 461 -4.93 10.93 30.22
C SER A 461 -5.73 12.21 30.49
N GLN A 462 -5.50 12.82 31.66
CA GLN A 462 -6.09 14.10 31.98
C GLN A 462 -5.37 15.23 31.24
N ASP A 463 -6.05 15.85 30.28
CA ASP A 463 -5.84 17.28 30.02
C ASP A 463 -6.34 18.08 31.24
N GLN A 464 -5.79 19.29 31.46
CA GLN A 464 -6.13 20.16 32.61
C GLN A 464 -7.63 20.54 32.73
N ASN A 465 -8.49 20.06 31.83
CA ASN A 465 -9.91 20.40 31.71
C ASN A 465 -10.89 19.21 31.84
N GLY A 466 -10.44 18.00 32.17
CA GLY A 466 -11.32 16.94 32.68
C GLY A 466 -12.28 16.23 31.69
N TYR A 467 -11.98 16.23 30.39
CA TYR A 467 -12.62 15.36 29.40
C TYR A 467 -11.61 14.31 28.94
N GLY A 468 -12.00 13.02 28.87
CA GLY A 468 -11.10 11.92 28.48
C GLY A 468 -10.50 12.14 27.09
N GLU A 469 -9.18 11.96 26.93
CA GLU A 469 -8.49 12.19 25.65
C GLU A 469 -8.83 11.12 24.61
N ILE A 470 -9.65 11.46 23.63
CA ILE A 470 -9.79 10.68 22.39
C ILE A 470 -8.40 10.59 21.73
N LEU A 471 -7.95 9.40 21.32
CA LEU A 471 -6.64 9.16 20.67
C LEU A 471 -6.49 9.83 19.28
N THR A 472 -7.48 10.60 18.83
CA THR A 472 -7.43 11.44 17.63
C THR A 472 -6.44 12.59 17.78
N PRO A 473 -5.78 13.07 16.72
CA PRO A 473 -4.98 14.29 16.77
C PRO A 473 -5.79 15.45 17.38
N LYS A 474 -5.25 16.09 18.42
CA LYS A 474 -5.92 17.17 19.18
C LYS A 474 -6.45 18.32 18.30
N GLU A 475 -5.92 18.44 17.09
CA GLU A 475 -6.22 19.49 16.11
C GLU A 475 -7.65 19.40 15.52
N VAL A 476 -8.26 18.22 15.48
CA VAL A 476 -9.55 18.03 14.77
C VAL A 476 -10.77 18.06 15.69
N GLY A 477 -10.62 17.75 16.99
CA GLY A 477 -11.69 17.81 17.99
C GLY A 477 -12.96 17.00 17.64
N LYS A 478 -12.86 16.04 16.73
CA LYS A 478 -13.94 15.22 16.16
C LYS A 478 -13.43 13.80 15.92
N PRO A 479 -14.33 12.79 15.89
CA PRO A 479 -13.98 11.46 15.38
C PRO A 479 -13.27 11.60 14.03
N PHE A 480 -12.08 11.02 13.93
CA PHE A 480 -11.25 11.03 12.74
C PHE A 480 -10.53 9.70 12.65
N TRP A 481 -10.41 9.18 11.43
CA TRP A 481 -9.84 7.86 11.14
C TRP A 481 -8.38 7.82 11.57
N VAL A 482 -8.06 7.07 12.63
CA VAL A 482 -6.68 6.93 13.11
C VAL A 482 -5.93 5.84 12.33
N GLY A 483 -6.64 4.87 11.73
CA GLY A 483 -6.01 3.74 11.04
C GLY A 483 -5.73 2.60 12.00
N ILE A 484 -4.49 2.47 12.48
CA ILE A 484 -4.09 1.42 13.43
C ILE A 484 -3.39 2.07 14.62
N VAL A 485 -3.76 1.66 15.83
CA VAL A 485 -3.10 2.03 17.08
C VAL A 485 -2.43 0.79 17.66
N ILE A 486 -1.14 0.90 18.01
CA ILE A 486 -0.45 -0.18 18.72
C ILE A 486 -0.71 -0.01 20.21
N ASN A 487 -1.32 -1.03 20.83
CA ASN A 487 -1.71 -0.98 22.24
C ASN A 487 -0.61 -1.51 23.15
N ASP A 488 0.12 -2.53 22.69
CA ASP A 488 1.25 -3.12 23.39
C ASP A 488 2.14 -3.83 22.37
N GLY A 489 3.41 -4.02 22.69
CA GLY A 489 4.34 -4.76 21.86
C GLY A 489 5.78 -4.34 22.07
N LYS A 490 6.59 -4.61 21.06
CA LYS A 490 8.01 -4.30 21.06
C LYS A 490 8.48 -3.72 19.75
N LEU A 491 9.48 -2.85 19.84
CA LEU A 491 10.27 -2.37 18.72
C LEU A 491 11.71 -2.90 18.87
N ALA A 492 12.24 -3.54 17.85
CA ALA A 492 13.58 -4.10 17.84
C ALA A 492 14.47 -3.38 16.82
N LEU A 493 15.64 -2.95 17.26
CA LEU A 493 16.66 -2.34 16.39
C LEU A 493 17.30 -3.38 15.46
N PRO A 494 17.85 -2.95 14.31
CA PRO A 494 18.46 -3.87 13.35
C PRO A 494 19.74 -4.50 13.91
N SER A 495 19.66 -5.79 14.23
CA SER A 495 20.75 -6.57 14.85
C SER A 495 22.00 -6.72 13.98
N SER A 496 21.89 -6.48 12.67
CA SER A 496 23.03 -6.42 11.76
C SER A 496 23.92 -5.20 12.01
N TYR A 497 23.39 -4.14 12.62
CA TYR A 497 24.12 -2.93 13.00
C TYR A 497 24.40 -2.89 14.50
N LEU A 498 23.41 -3.18 15.35
CA LEU A 498 23.53 -3.01 16.80
C LEU A 498 22.95 -4.17 17.58
N GLN A 499 23.70 -4.62 18.58
CA GLN A 499 23.32 -5.74 19.44
C GLN A 499 23.54 -5.38 20.90
N GLN A 500 22.82 -6.08 21.77
CA GLN A 500 23.09 -6.09 23.19
C GLN A 500 24.49 -6.66 23.48
N ALA A 501 25.01 -6.38 24.67
CA ALA A 501 26.35 -6.82 25.08
C ALA A 501 26.54 -8.34 25.11
N ASP A 502 25.47 -9.14 25.12
CA ASP A 502 25.49 -10.60 25.01
C ASP A 502 25.37 -11.11 23.55
N GLY A 503 25.03 -10.22 22.61
CA GLY A 503 24.75 -10.52 21.21
C GLY A 503 23.26 -10.61 20.86
N GLY A 504 22.36 -10.42 21.84
CA GLY A 504 20.92 -10.34 21.61
C GLY A 504 20.49 -9.07 20.87
N THR A 505 19.24 -9.03 20.42
CA THR A 505 18.66 -7.86 19.77
C THR A 505 18.29 -6.79 20.81
N ILE A 506 18.53 -5.52 20.51
CA ILE A 506 18.07 -4.42 21.37
C ILE A 506 16.57 -4.20 21.12
N GLU A 507 15.76 -4.35 22.16
CA GLU A 507 14.30 -4.22 22.12
C GLU A 507 13.81 -3.11 23.07
N PHE A 508 12.77 -2.40 22.65
CA PHE A 508 12.04 -1.42 23.43
C PHE A 508 10.58 -1.87 23.54
N SER A 509 10.00 -1.77 24.74
CA SER A 509 8.57 -1.98 24.91
C SER A 509 7.80 -0.77 24.38
N LEU A 510 6.69 -1.02 23.70
CA LEU A 510 5.77 0.01 23.22
C LEU A 510 4.62 0.16 24.20
N SER A 511 4.33 1.40 24.58
CA SER A 511 3.14 1.74 25.36
C SER A 511 1.95 1.96 24.42
N GLU A 512 0.74 1.83 24.96
CA GLU A 512 -0.49 2.08 24.22
C GLU A 512 -0.52 3.48 23.59
N GLY A 513 -0.79 3.55 22.29
CA GLY A 513 -0.86 4.81 21.55
C GLY A 513 0.49 5.47 21.28
N GLU A 514 1.60 4.91 21.76
CA GLU A 514 2.96 5.45 21.50
C GLU A 514 3.34 5.34 20.02
N MET A 515 2.80 4.32 19.33
CA MET A 515 2.95 4.14 17.90
C MET A 515 1.58 3.99 17.22
N ILE A 516 1.41 4.72 16.13
CA ILE A 516 0.24 4.64 15.26
C ILE A 516 0.66 4.39 13.81
N TYR A 517 -0.28 3.87 13.03
CA TYR A 517 -0.16 3.76 11.57
C TYR A 517 -1.40 4.40 10.92
N ASP A 518 -1.21 5.60 10.38
CA ASP A 518 -2.28 6.49 9.90
C ASP A 518 -2.20 6.74 8.38
N LEU A 519 -2.74 7.87 7.89
CA LEU A 519 -2.63 8.31 6.49
C LEU A 519 -1.18 8.43 6.00
N ASN A 520 -0.26 8.88 6.85
CA ASN A 520 1.15 9.03 6.53
C ASN A 520 1.90 7.70 6.73
N GLY A 521 1.34 6.78 7.52
CA GLY A 521 1.88 5.47 7.83
C GLY A 521 2.46 5.42 9.23
N PHE A 522 3.58 4.73 9.45
CA PHE A 522 4.12 4.61 10.82
C PHE A 522 4.55 5.97 11.36
N SER A 523 4.07 6.29 12.56
CA SER A 523 4.47 7.45 13.35
C SER A 523 4.90 6.98 14.74
N TYR A 524 6.18 7.15 15.04
CA TYR A 524 6.80 6.82 16.33
C TYR A 524 8.08 7.62 16.50
N GLN A 525 8.25 8.30 17.62
CA GLN A 525 9.50 8.99 17.93
C GLN A 525 9.92 8.68 19.36
N THR A 526 11.17 8.29 19.54
CA THR A 526 11.74 8.09 20.86
C THR A 526 13.16 8.62 20.92
N TYR A 527 13.51 9.16 22.08
CA TYR A 527 14.86 9.55 22.41
C TYR A 527 15.27 8.84 23.70
N LEU A 528 16.34 8.07 23.63
CA LEU A 528 16.89 7.32 24.74
C LEU A 528 18.23 7.92 25.14
N TYR A 529 18.31 8.40 26.38
CA TYR A 529 19.57 8.78 27.00
C TYR A 529 20.03 7.66 27.93
N SER A 530 21.31 7.30 27.85
CA SER A 530 21.92 6.47 28.87
C SER A 530 21.91 7.22 30.21
N SER A 531 21.43 6.57 31.28
CA SER A 531 21.64 7.06 32.64
C SER A 531 23.10 6.89 33.11
N ASP A 532 23.87 6.05 32.42
CA ASP A 532 25.30 5.89 32.61
C ASP A 532 26.05 6.94 31.75
N PRO A 533 26.83 7.85 32.35
CA PRO A 533 27.65 8.81 31.61
C PRO A 533 28.61 8.17 30.61
N GLU A 534 29.04 6.92 30.84
CA GLU A 534 29.93 6.18 29.95
C GLU A 534 29.18 5.42 28.85
N GLY A 535 27.85 5.43 28.86
CA GLY A 535 26.98 4.74 27.91
C GLY A 535 26.62 3.29 28.30
N VAL A 536 25.60 2.73 27.65
CA VAL A 536 25.14 1.36 27.88
C VAL A 536 26.00 0.37 27.08
N PRO A 537 26.47 -0.75 27.68
CA PRO A 537 27.19 -1.79 26.96
C PRO A 537 26.42 -2.37 25.78
N ALA A 538 27.07 -2.44 24.62
CA ALA A 538 26.50 -2.94 23.36
C ALA A 538 27.59 -3.59 22.49
N ARG A 539 27.19 -4.06 21.31
CA ARG A 539 28.09 -4.51 20.24
C ARG A 539 27.67 -3.94 18.90
N PHE A 540 28.63 -3.75 18.02
CA PHE A 540 28.38 -3.53 16.60
C PHE A 540 28.17 -4.88 15.92
N GLY A 541 27.11 -4.98 15.13
CA GLY A 541 26.80 -6.16 14.34
C GLY A 541 27.71 -6.31 13.11
N GLU A 542 27.44 -7.31 12.28
CA GLU A 542 28.26 -7.64 11.11
C GLU A 542 28.39 -6.51 10.09
N SER A 543 27.34 -5.69 9.90
CA SER A 543 27.36 -4.54 8.97
C SER A 543 28.36 -3.45 9.38
N LEU A 544 28.75 -3.43 10.67
CA LEU A 544 29.68 -2.46 11.26
C LEU A 544 30.99 -3.13 11.72
N GLY A 545 31.31 -4.30 11.17
CA GLY A 545 32.60 -4.98 11.38
C GLY A 545 32.66 -5.88 12.61
N GLY A 546 31.60 -5.96 13.42
CA GLY A 546 31.51 -6.91 14.54
C GLY A 546 32.26 -6.53 15.83
N PHE A 547 32.50 -5.24 16.07
CA PHE A 547 33.20 -4.77 17.29
C PHE A 547 32.41 -5.09 18.56
N LYS A 548 33.08 -5.72 19.54
CA LYS A 548 32.41 -6.32 20.71
C LYS A 548 32.35 -5.43 21.95
N ASP A 549 33.19 -4.41 22.06
CA ASP A 549 33.16 -3.48 23.19
C ASP A 549 32.73 -2.10 22.70
N VAL A 550 31.41 -1.90 22.72
CA VAL A 550 30.74 -0.67 22.32
C VAL A 550 29.96 -0.13 23.51
N ARG A 551 29.88 1.18 23.61
CA ARG A 551 29.09 1.91 24.59
C ARG A 551 28.18 2.91 23.88
N ILE A 552 26.87 2.75 24.00
CA ILE A 552 25.88 3.65 23.39
C ILE A 552 25.51 4.73 24.41
N LYS A 553 25.77 6.01 24.08
CA LYS A 553 25.47 7.15 24.97
C LYS A 553 24.02 7.58 24.84
N ASP A 554 23.55 7.70 23.60
CA ASP A 554 22.20 8.09 23.29
C ASP A 554 21.76 7.50 21.94
N CYS A 555 20.44 7.45 21.76
CA CYS A 555 19.77 6.93 20.58
C CYS A 555 18.51 7.74 20.31
N LEU A 556 18.46 8.39 19.15
CA LEU A 556 17.25 8.97 18.57
C LEU A 556 16.74 8.04 17.47
N LEU A 557 15.49 7.62 17.61
CA LEU A 557 14.77 6.89 16.56
C LEU A 557 13.50 7.67 16.23
N ASP A 558 13.39 8.03 14.96
CA ASP A 558 12.25 8.75 14.42
C ASP A 558 11.71 7.98 13.21
N MET A 559 10.48 7.48 13.35
CA MET A 559 9.75 6.80 12.31
C MET A 559 8.59 7.69 11.91
N TYR A 560 8.64 8.22 10.70
CA TYR A 560 7.58 9.07 10.18
C TYR A 560 7.43 8.89 8.67
N ALA A 561 6.19 8.94 8.20
CA ALA A 561 5.86 8.75 6.80
C ALA A 561 6.50 7.47 6.20
N ASN A 562 6.57 6.41 7.02
CA ASN A 562 7.20 5.12 6.70
C ASN A 562 8.73 5.15 6.49
N ARG A 563 9.37 6.27 6.79
CA ARG A 563 10.82 6.40 6.85
C ARG A 563 11.30 6.11 8.25
N VAL A 564 12.49 5.54 8.35
CA VAL A 564 13.22 5.30 9.59
C VAL A 564 14.45 6.18 9.56
N ASN A 565 14.42 7.20 10.41
CA ASN A 565 15.56 8.05 10.72
C ASN A 565 16.14 7.59 12.05
N PHE A 566 17.45 7.42 12.05
CA PHE A 566 18.17 6.85 13.15
C PHE A 566 19.43 7.67 13.40
N GLU A 567 19.70 7.99 14.66
CA GLU A 567 20.94 8.63 15.09
C GLU A 567 21.38 8.05 16.44
N ILE A 568 22.61 7.54 16.50
CA ILE A 568 23.24 7.00 17.71
C ILE A 568 24.63 7.57 17.88
N ASN A 569 24.90 8.08 19.07
CA ASN A 569 26.23 8.42 19.52
C ASN A 569 26.79 7.29 20.39
N ALA A 570 27.95 6.77 20.01
CA ALA A 570 28.59 5.63 20.65
C ALA A 570 30.09 5.84 20.82
N ARG A 571 30.70 5.02 21.68
CA ARG A 571 32.15 4.82 21.77
C ARG A 571 32.46 3.37 21.46
N VAL A 572 33.50 3.17 20.66
CA VAL A 572 33.96 1.83 20.25
C VAL A 572 35.39 1.66 20.70
N ARG A 573 35.67 0.52 21.32
CA ARG A 573 37.03 0.19 21.73
C ARG A 573 37.78 -0.47 20.58
N ILE A 574 38.96 0.06 20.25
CA ILE A 574 39.78 -0.44 19.15
C ILE A 574 40.91 -1.29 19.72
N ASP A 575 40.76 -2.61 19.62
CA ASP A 575 41.69 -3.55 20.22
C ASP A 575 43.11 -3.44 19.63
N LEU A 576 43.27 -3.09 18.35
CA LEU A 576 44.61 -2.91 17.75
C LEU A 576 45.43 -1.83 18.47
N PHE A 577 44.80 -0.73 18.87
CA PHE A 577 45.44 0.43 19.49
C PHE A 577 45.29 0.38 21.02
N TYR A 578 45.78 -0.69 21.64
CA TYR A 578 45.76 -0.90 23.10
C TYR A 578 44.41 -0.68 23.79
N HIS A 579 43.32 -1.06 23.12
CA HIS A 579 41.97 -0.93 23.65
C HIS A 579 41.56 0.54 23.92
N GLU A 580 42.08 1.49 23.15
CA GLU A 580 41.68 2.88 23.22
C GLU A 580 40.26 3.09 22.68
N TRP A 581 39.57 4.07 23.25
CA TRP A 581 38.18 4.39 22.90
C TRP A 581 38.12 5.47 21.82
N MET A 582 37.29 5.22 20.81
CA MET A 582 37.02 6.15 19.74
C MET A 582 35.54 6.49 19.68
N GLU A 583 35.21 7.77 19.45
CA GLU A 583 33.82 8.20 19.26
C GLU A 583 33.32 7.77 17.87
N ALA A 584 32.09 7.26 17.83
CA ALA A 584 31.41 6.78 16.64
C ALA A 584 29.99 7.35 16.59
N LYS A 585 29.53 7.69 15.39
CA LYS A 585 28.17 8.17 15.15
C LYS A 585 27.52 7.36 14.04
N LEU A 586 26.47 6.63 14.37
CA LEU A 586 25.62 5.93 13.41
C LEU A 586 24.43 6.82 13.08
N PHE A 587 24.20 7.10 11.80
CA PHE A 587 23.09 7.95 11.37
C PHE A 587 22.52 7.52 10.01
N THR A 588 21.32 8.02 9.69
CA THR A 588 20.69 7.86 8.37
C THR A 588 21.19 8.94 7.41
N ASP A 589 21.73 8.55 6.26
CA ASP A 589 22.29 9.46 5.26
C ASP A 589 21.22 10.02 4.29
N GLU A 590 21.65 10.89 3.36
CA GLU A 590 20.77 11.47 2.35
C GLU A 590 20.19 10.45 1.36
N LYS A 591 20.81 9.27 1.25
CA LYS A 591 20.32 8.13 0.46
C LYS A 591 19.48 7.15 1.30
N GLU A 592 19.10 7.57 2.50
CA GLU A 592 18.28 6.81 3.45
C GLU A 592 18.96 5.53 3.99
N GLY A 593 20.25 5.34 3.73
CA GLY A 593 21.08 4.25 4.23
C GLY A 593 21.67 4.55 5.60
N PHE A 594 22.01 3.52 6.36
CA PHE A 594 22.68 3.69 7.65
C PHE A 594 24.20 3.74 7.46
N ILE A 595 24.83 4.80 7.98
CA ILE A 595 26.28 5.03 7.93
C ILE A 595 26.80 5.25 9.35
N CYS A 596 27.92 4.60 9.70
CA CYS A 596 28.58 4.80 10.98
C CYS A 596 29.94 5.46 10.77
N SER A 597 30.07 6.73 11.12
CA SER A 597 31.31 7.49 11.04
C SER A 597 32.14 7.40 12.33
N ALA A 598 33.45 7.40 12.19
CA ALA A 598 34.42 7.53 13.28
C ALA A 598 34.92 8.98 13.37
N ALA A 599 35.01 9.50 14.60
CA ALA A 599 35.49 10.87 14.83
C ALA A 599 37.02 10.98 14.68
N PRO A 600 37.53 12.14 14.24
CA PRO A 600 38.96 12.42 14.26
C PRO A 600 39.51 12.25 15.68
N THR A 601 40.59 11.48 15.82
CA THR A 601 41.13 11.08 17.11
C THR A 601 42.65 10.98 17.05
N LEU A 602 43.36 11.58 18.01
CA LEU A 602 44.79 11.32 18.22
C LEU A 602 44.93 10.24 19.29
N ILE A 603 45.64 9.17 18.96
CA ILE A 603 45.97 8.09 19.88
C ILE A 603 47.47 8.14 20.14
N GLU A 604 47.84 8.69 21.28
CA GLU A 604 49.24 8.71 21.76
C GLU A 604 49.70 7.30 22.12
N ASP A 605 50.95 6.98 21.80
CA ASP A 605 51.56 5.67 22.05
C ASP A 605 50.73 4.48 21.50
N SER A 606 50.01 4.71 20.40
CA SER A 606 49.03 3.79 19.79
C SER A 606 49.56 2.40 19.43
N LEU A 607 50.86 2.31 19.08
CA LEU A 607 51.53 1.06 18.73
C LEU A 607 52.70 0.76 19.68
N ALA A 608 53.44 1.78 20.09
CA ALA A 608 54.51 1.68 21.08
C ALA A 608 54.79 3.09 21.60
N LYS A 609 55.62 3.21 22.64
CA LYS A 609 56.03 4.51 23.15
C LYS A 609 56.61 5.37 22.03
N GLY A 610 56.08 6.58 21.84
CA GLY A 610 56.49 7.54 20.80
C GLY A 610 56.04 7.19 19.38
N ILE A 611 55.20 6.17 19.19
CA ILE A 611 54.54 5.87 17.91
C ILE A 611 53.05 6.15 18.04
N ASP A 612 52.63 7.31 17.54
CA ASP A 612 51.25 7.78 17.63
C ASP A 612 50.50 7.52 16.32
N VAL A 613 49.18 7.36 16.43
CA VAL A 613 48.29 7.28 15.26
C VAL A 613 47.29 8.43 15.38
N LYS A 614 47.32 9.31 14.39
CA LYS A 614 46.30 10.34 14.23
C LYS A 614 45.31 9.86 13.17
N ILE A 615 44.07 9.67 13.57
CA ILE A 615 42.94 9.34 12.70
C ILE A 615 42.25 10.66 12.32
N ASP A 616 42.18 10.96 11.03
CA ASP A 616 41.51 12.17 10.53
C ASP A 616 40.00 11.95 10.33
N GLY A 617 39.55 10.69 10.38
CA GLY A 617 38.16 10.27 10.28
C GLY A 617 38.07 8.87 9.67
N GLY A 618 36.86 8.32 9.61
CA GLY A 618 36.64 7.02 9.01
C GLY A 618 35.20 6.53 9.07
N TYR A 619 34.99 5.29 8.64
CA TYR A 619 33.69 4.62 8.65
C TYR A 619 33.82 3.19 9.15
N PHE A 620 32.82 2.74 9.90
CA PHE A 620 32.68 1.32 10.24
C PHE A 620 31.93 0.62 9.11
N GLU A 621 32.57 -0.39 8.52
CA GLU A 621 32.08 -1.19 7.41
C GLU A 621 32.10 -2.68 7.79
N LYS A 622 31.56 -3.54 6.94
CA LYS A 622 31.48 -5.00 7.16
C LYS A 622 32.86 -5.63 7.40
N GLU A 623 33.88 -5.12 6.73
CA GLU A 623 35.27 -5.57 6.84
C GLU A 623 35.91 -5.11 8.17
N GLY A 624 35.52 -3.96 8.69
CA GLY A 624 36.10 -3.36 9.89
C GLY A 624 36.01 -1.83 9.88
N LEU A 625 36.85 -1.19 10.69
CA LEU A 625 36.99 0.26 10.74
C LEU A 625 37.93 0.72 9.62
N ARG A 626 37.39 1.36 8.58
CA ARG A 626 38.17 2.01 7.51
C ARG A 626 38.51 3.44 7.93
N ILE A 627 39.79 3.77 7.99
CA ILE A 627 40.30 5.08 8.43
C ILE A 627 41.35 5.65 7.48
N GLY A 628 41.36 6.98 7.40
CA GLY A 628 42.47 7.77 6.89
C GLY A 628 43.16 8.50 8.05
N GLY A 629 44.44 8.82 7.89
CA GLY A 629 45.21 9.46 8.93
C GLY A 629 46.71 9.39 8.69
N GLN A 630 47.46 9.38 9.79
CA GLN A 630 48.91 9.34 9.74
C GLN A 630 49.51 8.63 10.96
N VAL A 631 50.59 7.89 10.74
CA VAL A 631 51.43 7.36 11.81
C VAL A 631 52.56 8.35 12.06
N ILE A 632 52.72 8.78 13.31
CA ILE A 632 53.77 9.71 13.73
C ILE A 632 54.81 8.87 14.47
N ILE A 633 56.03 8.84 13.96
CA ILE A 633 57.17 8.21 14.62
C ILE A 633 58.13 9.29 15.13
N PRO A 634 59.05 8.97 16.07
CA PRO A 634 59.95 9.96 16.65
C PRO A 634 60.83 10.66 15.61
N GLU A 635 61.28 11.86 15.92
CA GLU A 635 62.22 12.60 15.07
C GLU A 635 63.57 11.85 14.93
N PRO A 636 64.28 11.95 13.79
CA PRO A 636 65.56 11.29 13.61
C PRO A 636 66.59 11.71 14.66
N GLY A 637 67.27 10.74 15.27
CA GLY A 637 68.27 10.99 16.31
C GLY A 637 67.70 11.21 17.71
N THR A 638 66.40 11.01 17.92
CA THR A 638 65.80 11.03 19.26
C THR A 638 66.44 9.94 20.14
N THR A 639 66.97 10.34 21.30
CA THR A 639 67.71 9.44 22.20
C THR A 639 66.87 8.22 22.59
N GLY A 640 67.41 7.02 22.34
CA GLY A 640 66.80 5.74 22.70
C GLY A 640 65.98 5.09 21.59
N TYR A 641 65.69 5.79 20.49
CA TYR A 641 64.92 5.26 19.36
C TYR A 641 65.83 4.85 18.21
N GLU A 642 65.58 3.67 17.64
CA GLU A 642 66.36 3.15 16.51
C GLU A 642 65.87 3.64 15.16
N ILE A 643 64.61 4.10 15.09
CA ILE A 643 63.95 4.62 13.89
C ILE A 643 63.50 6.07 14.12
N GLY A 644 63.45 6.87 13.06
CA GLY A 644 62.79 8.17 13.12
C GLY A 644 62.51 8.80 11.76
N SER A 645 61.59 9.76 11.73
CA SER A 645 61.17 10.51 10.54
C SER A 645 60.82 11.95 10.91
N LYS A 646 61.07 12.89 9.98
CA LYS A 646 60.62 14.28 10.09
C LYS A 646 59.17 14.46 9.62
N ASP A 647 58.75 13.60 8.70
CA ASP A 647 57.43 13.63 8.09
C ASP A 647 56.59 12.45 8.62
N PRO A 648 55.31 12.67 8.93
CA PRO A 648 54.42 11.59 9.32
C PRO A 648 54.07 10.70 8.13
N LEU A 649 53.80 9.43 8.41
CA LEU A 649 53.44 8.40 7.43
C LEU A 649 51.93 8.49 7.15
N ALA A 650 51.54 9.35 6.21
CA ALA A 650 50.13 9.60 5.86
C ALA A 650 49.53 8.50 4.97
N PHE A 651 48.27 8.15 5.22
CA PHE A 651 47.51 7.11 4.51
C PHE A 651 46.01 7.44 4.44
N THR A 652 45.33 6.93 3.40
CA THR A 652 43.90 7.22 3.19
C THR A 652 42.94 6.04 3.48
N ASN A 653 43.39 4.78 3.42
CA ASN A 653 42.47 3.62 3.37
C ASN A 653 42.92 2.41 4.21
N MET A 654 43.26 2.62 5.49
CA MET A 654 43.58 1.50 6.38
C MET A 654 42.31 0.86 6.94
N ILE A 655 42.18 -0.47 6.83
CA ILE A 655 41.07 -1.21 7.45
C ILE A 655 41.56 -1.91 8.72
N VAL A 656 41.04 -1.51 9.88
CA VAL A 656 41.29 -2.16 11.17
C VAL A 656 40.18 -3.18 11.45
N PRO A 657 40.47 -4.49 11.44
CA PRO A 657 39.44 -5.51 11.69
C PRO A 657 39.10 -5.59 13.19
N ALA A 658 37.85 -5.94 13.51
CA ALA A 658 37.47 -6.28 14.88
C ALA A 658 38.10 -7.62 15.35
N ASP A 659 38.36 -8.54 14.42
CA ASP A 659 39.07 -9.79 14.69
C ASP A 659 40.55 -9.66 14.30
N LEU A 660 41.41 -9.49 15.31
CA LEU A 660 42.85 -9.35 15.13
C LEU A 660 43.54 -10.63 14.60
N GLU A 661 42.87 -11.79 14.59
CA GLU A 661 43.42 -12.99 13.93
C GLU A 661 43.64 -12.76 12.43
N LYS A 662 42.85 -11.87 11.80
CA LYS A 662 42.96 -11.51 10.38
C LYS A 662 44.28 -10.80 10.02
N ILE A 663 45.01 -10.31 11.02
CA ILE A 663 46.30 -9.60 10.84
C ILE A 663 47.46 -10.28 11.56
N ARG A 664 47.35 -11.56 11.90
CA ARG A 664 48.48 -12.34 12.45
C ARG A 664 49.55 -12.69 11.43
N VAL A 665 49.17 -12.72 10.17
CA VAL A 665 50.07 -12.93 9.04
C VAL A 665 49.94 -11.71 8.15
N GLN A 666 51.07 -11.07 7.88
CA GLN A 666 51.14 -9.93 6.99
C GLN A 666 52.25 -10.13 5.97
N SER A 667 51.96 -9.69 4.75
CA SER A 667 52.84 -9.76 3.58
C SER A 667 52.80 -8.46 2.76
N GLY A 668 52.23 -7.39 3.31
CA GLY A 668 51.97 -6.13 2.59
C GLY A 668 50.84 -6.17 1.55
N THR A 669 50.14 -7.31 1.39
CA THR A 669 49.05 -7.49 0.42
C THR A 669 47.70 -7.80 1.05
N ASN A 670 47.65 -7.87 2.39
CA ASN A 670 46.40 -8.08 3.11
C ASN A 670 45.54 -6.82 2.99
N ILE A 671 44.22 -6.95 2.94
CA ILE A 671 43.33 -5.78 2.96
C ILE A 671 43.29 -5.12 4.35
N TYR A 672 43.66 -5.87 5.39
CA TYR A 672 43.59 -5.44 6.79
C TYR A 672 44.93 -4.90 7.29
N ALA A 673 44.89 -3.72 7.90
CA ALA A 673 46.01 -3.03 8.53
C ALA A 673 47.26 -2.94 7.65
N SER A 674 47.09 -2.88 6.33
CA SER A 674 48.17 -2.73 5.35
C SER A 674 47.76 -1.67 4.34
N VAL A 675 48.64 -0.68 4.14
CA VAL A 675 48.36 0.47 3.28
C VAL A 675 49.59 0.95 2.53
N PRO A 676 49.44 1.42 1.28
CA PRO A 676 50.40 2.35 0.70
C PRO A 676 50.30 3.72 1.39
N LEU A 677 51.41 4.43 1.42
CA LEU A 677 51.43 5.84 1.86
C LEU A 677 50.95 6.74 0.73
N ASP A 678 50.33 7.86 1.09
CA ASP A 678 49.88 8.87 0.13
C ASP A 678 51.06 9.50 -0.64
N LYS A 679 52.23 9.55 0.01
CA LYS A 679 53.52 9.92 -0.58
C LYS A 679 54.65 9.12 0.08
N PRO A 680 55.76 8.84 -0.63
CA PRO A 680 56.93 8.26 -0.01
C PRO A 680 57.49 9.14 1.12
N VAL A 681 57.97 8.51 2.20
CA VAL A 681 58.49 9.19 3.39
C VAL A 681 59.88 8.65 3.72
N ALA A 682 60.85 9.56 3.87
CA ALA A 682 62.19 9.18 4.27
C ALA A 682 62.24 8.92 5.78
N ILE A 683 62.62 7.69 6.16
CA ILE A 683 62.93 7.33 7.53
C ILE A 683 64.43 7.14 7.68
N ASN A 684 64.95 7.33 8.89
CA ASN A 684 66.32 7.00 9.24
C ASN A 684 66.31 5.92 10.32
N PHE A 685 66.98 4.79 10.07
CA PHE A 685 67.24 3.80 11.10
C PHE A 685 68.75 3.66 11.34
N GLN A 686 69.23 4.04 12.52
CA GLN A 686 70.65 4.03 12.91
C GLN A 686 71.65 4.62 11.89
N GLY A 687 71.25 5.65 11.13
CA GLY A 687 72.10 6.30 10.12
C GLY A 687 71.92 5.76 8.70
N PHE A 688 71.04 4.78 8.49
CA PHE A 688 70.67 4.26 7.18
C PHE A 688 69.32 4.86 6.74
N PRO A 689 69.30 5.68 5.68
CA PRO A 689 68.06 6.24 5.16
C PRO A 689 67.30 5.20 4.31
N MET A 690 65.98 5.14 4.49
CA MET A 690 65.07 4.31 3.70
C MET A 690 63.87 5.15 3.29
N GLU A 691 63.49 5.05 2.02
CA GLU A 691 62.25 5.62 1.52
C GLU A 691 61.11 4.63 1.74
N VAL A 692 60.23 4.90 2.69
CA VAL A 692 59.04 4.10 2.97
C VAL A 692 57.92 4.50 2.02
N ARG A 693 57.27 3.51 1.42
CA ARG A 693 56.16 3.68 0.47
C ARG A 693 54.86 3.06 0.95
N GLY A 694 54.92 2.22 1.98
CA GLY A 694 53.77 1.59 2.61
C GLY A 694 54.14 0.94 3.92
N PHE A 695 53.14 0.49 4.67
CA PHE A 695 53.35 -0.28 5.88
C PHE A 695 52.25 -1.32 6.07
N ASP A 696 52.52 -2.29 6.95
CA ASP A 696 51.49 -3.10 7.56
C ASP A 696 51.72 -3.32 9.05
N ILE A 697 50.63 -3.63 9.76
CA ILE A 697 50.67 -3.94 11.19
C ILE A 697 50.27 -5.40 11.36
N LYS A 698 51.15 -6.15 12.01
CA LYS A 698 50.93 -7.55 12.35
C LYS A 698 50.67 -7.68 13.84
N TYR A 699 49.55 -8.32 14.20
CA TYR A 699 49.24 -8.57 15.61
C TYR A 699 50.02 -9.79 16.13
N THR A 700 50.87 -9.56 17.12
CA THR A 700 51.69 -10.60 17.78
C THR A 700 51.22 -10.92 19.19
N GLY A 701 50.25 -10.18 19.71
CA GLY A 701 49.70 -10.38 21.04
C GLY A 701 49.09 -11.78 21.24
N PRO A 702 48.97 -12.25 22.49
CA PRO A 702 48.49 -13.58 22.82
C PRO A 702 47.06 -13.80 22.31
N LYS A 703 46.73 -15.04 21.93
CA LYS A 703 45.39 -15.41 21.41
C LYS A 703 44.24 -15.19 22.40
N ASN A 704 44.53 -15.13 23.69
CA ASN A 704 43.58 -14.88 24.77
C ASN A 704 44.27 -14.07 25.87
N PRO A 705 44.34 -12.73 25.77
CA PRO A 705 44.92 -11.93 26.84
C PRO A 705 44.03 -12.07 28.09
N GLN A 706 44.57 -12.64 29.18
CA GLN A 706 43.90 -12.62 30.48
C GLN A 706 44.07 -11.22 31.10
N PRO A 707 42.98 -10.48 31.40
CA PRO A 707 43.09 -9.20 32.07
C PRO A 707 43.86 -9.34 33.40
N GLY A 708 44.92 -8.56 33.59
CA GLY A 708 45.67 -8.51 34.84
C GLY A 708 46.75 -9.60 35.05
N SER A 709 47.10 -10.40 34.03
CA SER A 709 48.13 -11.45 34.16
C SER A 709 49.57 -10.95 34.28
N GLY A 710 49.82 -9.64 34.08
CA GLY A 710 51.15 -9.03 34.18
C GLY A 710 52.16 -9.51 33.12
N GLN A 711 51.74 -10.36 32.17
CA GLN A 711 52.58 -10.80 31.05
C GLN A 711 52.66 -9.69 29.99
N ARG A 712 53.73 -8.90 30.03
CA ARG A 712 54.14 -8.01 28.93
C ARG A 712 54.51 -8.89 27.74
N THR A 713 53.61 -8.99 26.77
CA THR A 713 53.77 -9.80 25.57
C THR A 713 53.83 -8.86 24.37
N ASP A 714 54.63 -9.23 23.37
CA ASP A 714 54.83 -8.44 22.16
C ASP A 714 53.49 -8.15 21.47
N TRP A 715 53.03 -6.91 21.52
CA TRP A 715 51.69 -6.53 21.06
C TRP A 715 51.54 -6.56 19.54
N ALA A 716 52.45 -5.88 18.83
CA ALA A 716 52.43 -5.79 17.38
C ALA A 716 53.85 -5.76 16.77
N GLU A 717 53.93 -6.10 15.49
CA GLU A 717 55.06 -5.80 14.61
C GLU A 717 54.60 -4.77 13.57
N PHE A 718 55.31 -3.64 13.48
CA PHE A 718 55.07 -2.57 12.50
C PHE A 718 56.08 -2.71 11.36
N ASN A 719 55.60 -3.15 10.20
CA ASN A 719 56.42 -3.47 9.04
C ASN A 719 56.38 -2.32 8.05
N LEU A 720 57.54 -1.72 7.78
CA LEU A 720 57.71 -0.64 6.81
C LEU A 720 58.27 -1.20 5.51
N HIS A 721 57.65 -0.86 4.39
CA HIS A 721 58.01 -1.36 3.06
C HIS A 721 58.45 -0.22 2.15
N GLY A 722 59.53 -0.43 1.42
CA GLY A 722 60.10 0.63 0.60
C GLY A 722 61.43 0.25 -0.03
N ALA A 723 62.31 1.23 -0.19
CA ALA A 723 63.62 1.04 -0.78
C ALA A 723 64.69 1.82 0.00
N THR A 724 65.83 1.19 0.25
CA THR A 724 67.00 1.83 0.85
C THR A 724 67.46 3.00 -0.02
N GLN A 725 67.91 4.09 0.61
CA GLN A 725 68.37 5.27 -0.10
C GLN A 725 69.91 5.34 -0.13
N LEU A 726 70.47 5.67 -1.30
CA LEU A 726 71.90 5.99 -1.49
C LEU A 726 72.26 7.38 -0.95
N SER A 727 71.28 8.28 -0.99
CA SER A 727 71.31 9.63 -0.45
C SER A 727 69.87 10.05 -0.18
N ASP A 728 69.65 11.09 0.63
CA ASP A 728 68.32 11.56 1.06
C ASP A 728 67.26 11.70 -0.06
N ASN A 729 67.70 11.80 -1.32
CA ASN A 729 66.84 12.01 -2.49
C ASN A 729 66.89 10.88 -3.55
N ILE A 730 67.64 9.79 -3.34
CA ILE A 730 67.82 8.72 -4.35
C ILE A 730 67.57 7.35 -3.72
N ALA A 731 66.41 6.78 -4.02
CA ALA A 731 66.10 5.38 -3.72
C ALA A 731 66.87 4.42 -4.64
N LEU A 732 67.27 3.27 -4.10
CA LEU A 732 67.97 2.19 -4.81
C LEU A 732 67.03 1.27 -5.60
N SER A 733 65.74 1.58 -5.67
CA SER A 733 64.77 0.79 -6.44
C SER A 733 63.48 1.58 -6.61
N ASP A 734 62.84 1.43 -7.76
CA ASP A 734 61.48 1.93 -8.00
C ASP A 734 60.41 0.99 -7.41
N GLU A 735 60.80 -0.20 -6.97
CA GLU A 735 59.94 -1.17 -6.29
C GLU A 735 60.17 -1.18 -4.76
N SER A 736 59.18 -1.60 -3.98
CA SER A 736 59.29 -1.76 -2.52
C SER A 736 59.96 -3.09 -2.16
N THR A 737 61.24 -3.22 -2.50
CA THR A 737 62.01 -4.48 -2.33
C THR A 737 62.55 -4.68 -0.92
N ASP A 738 62.53 -3.64 -0.09
CA ASP A 738 63.13 -3.63 1.23
C ASP A 738 62.05 -3.55 2.32
N SER A 739 62.34 -4.20 3.45
CA SER A 739 61.42 -4.27 4.58
C SER A 739 62.16 -4.04 5.90
N LEU A 740 61.63 -3.12 6.71
CA LEU A 740 62.07 -2.86 8.07
C LEU A 740 60.97 -3.28 9.05
N VAL A 741 61.29 -4.23 9.93
CA VAL A 741 60.34 -4.75 10.92
C VAL A 741 60.63 -4.13 12.27
N VAL A 742 59.68 -3.36 12.79
CA VAL A 742 59.76 -2.70 14.09
C VAL A 742 58.91 -3.46 15.09
N LYS A 743 59.52 -3.94 16.17
CA LYS A 743 58.84 -4.57 17.29
C LYS A 743 58.22 -3.51 18.19
N CYS A 744 56.90 -3.59 18.33
CA CYS A 744 56.05 -2.74 19.15
C CYS A 744 55.52 -3.57 20.33
N ALA A 745 56.32 -3.65 21.39
CA ALA A 745 56.07 -4.61 22.47
C ALA A 745 54.87 -4.21 23.35
N ASP A 746 54.80 -2.95 23.78
CA ASP A 746 53.75 -2.38 24.64
C ASP A 746 53.78 -0.83 24.51
N LYS A 747 52.70 -0.15 24.91
CA LYS A 747 52.60 1.32 24.86
C LYS A 747 53.64 2.06 25.71
N GLU A 748 54.14 1.41 26.77
CA GLU A 748 55.21 1.98 27.61
C GLU A 748 56.63 1.66 27.10
N ALA A 749 56.75 0.74 26.13
CA ALA A 749 58.03 0.25 25.65
C ALA A 749 58.50 1.02 24.43
N ILE A 750 59.79 1.36 24.40
CA ILE A 750 60.42 1.96 23.22
C ILE A 750 60.47 0.88 22.11
N PRO A 751 60.04 1.22 20.88
CA PRO A 751 60.08 0.31 19.74
C PRO A 751 61.52 -0.08 19.36
N THR A 752 61.72 -1.33 18.95
CA THR A 752 63.05 -1.88 18.60
C THR A 752 63.04 -2.51 17.22
N VAL A 753 64.11 -2.37 16.44
CA VAL A 753 64.18 -2.99 15.11
C VAL A 753 64.51 -4.48 15.23
N LEU A 754 63.80 -5.32 14.49
CA LEU A 754 64.09 -6.75 14.36
C LEU A 754 64.99 -6.99 13.15
N TYR A 755 66.29 -6.91 13.37
CA TYR A 755 67.30 -7.06 12.32
C TYR A 755 67.27 -8.42 11.61
N ASP A 756 66.84 -9.49 12.28
CA ASP A 756 66.72 -10.83 11.73
C ASP A 756 65.51 -11.01 10.79
N LYS A 757 64.53 -10.10 10.89
CA LYS A 757 63.33 -10.07 10.03
C LYS A 757 63.34 -8.93 9.02
N SER A 758 64.22 -7.95 9.21
CA SER A 758 64.42 -6.83 8.30
C SER A 758 65.40 -7.24 7.19
N TYR A 759 65.14 -6.81 5.97
CA TYR A 759 66.01 -7.12 4.84
C TYR A 759 65.99 -5.99 3.80
N SER A 760 67.11 -5.83 3.10
CA SER A 760 67.22 -4.96 1.94
C SER A 760 67.79 -5.78 0.79
N VAL A 761 67.19 -5.62 -0.39
CA VAL A 761 67.58 -6.29 -1.63
C VAL A 761 68.36 -5.30 -2.48
N LEU A 762 69.68 -5.40 -2.43
CA LEU A 762 70.58 -4.63 -3.28
C LEU A 762 70.68 -5.27 -4.68
N ASN A 763 69.63 -5.14 -5.50
CA ASN A 763 69.58 -5.65 -6.87
C ASN A 763 69.95 -4.59 -7.92
N HIS A 764 70.94 -3.74 -7.63
CA HIS A 764 71.48 -2.83 -8.63
C HIS A 764 72.84 -3.30 -9.15
N SER A 765 72.91 -3.48 -10.46
CA SER A 765 74.15 -3.51 -11.22
C SER A 765 74.75 -2.11 -11.22
N PHE A 766 75.99 -1.95 -10.74
CA PHE A 766 76.76 -0.71 -10.98
C PHE A 766 77.26 -0.62 -12.43
N ASP A 767 77.02 -1.64 -13.24
CA ASP A 767 77.23 -1.64 -14.68
C ASP A 767 75.93 -1.20 -15.37
N GLY A 768 75.76 0.11 -15.53
CA GLY A 768 74.98 0.78 -16.59
C GLY A 768 73.50 0.43 -16.74
#